data_AF-A0A401L677-F1
#
_entry.id   AF-A0A401L677-F1
#
_cell.length_a   1.000
_cell.length_b   1.000
_cell.length_c   1.000
_cell.angle_alpha   90.00
_cell.angle_beta   90.00
_cell.angle_gamma   90.00
#
_symmetry.space_group_name_H-M   'P 1'
#
loop_
_entity.id
_entity.type
_entity.pdbx_description
1 polymer ?
#
loop_
_entity_poly.entity_id
_entity_poly.type
_entity_poly.pdbx_seq_one_letter_code
_entity_poly.pdbx_strand_id
1 'polypeptide(L)'
;MKSNATITAEYVFLAQALGFSIEEDRDDLIKYFLSEQNTDGSWSLAYDFPGDVSVTAEAYFALCLLGLDRSHPAMASAREFTLSKGGIAKVHVFTRMFFACFGLFPWSAVPELPAELILLPAAAPMSIYRLASWARATVVPMLVIRHHRPIYALPNGRSSSNEYLDELWVDPNDKVVPYSPSLWSLWNDDLTAFGFTLADNILKALGGLRWFPSRKIALRHCVAWILERQEPEGDIGGIFPPLHAALFALALEGYGLESSPVRRGIDALQNTYAWRDGTGLRIQGCISPIWDTILMTIGLIDSSLPAESPLVARSSRYLKAHQQLGNEGDWRVYNGNVPSGGFSFEYFNSWYPDIDDTAAAILAMVKQDPNLLDLGPILSAVQWILGLQNDDGGWAAFDRENNYLFLNKIPFSDMDSFCDPSTADVTGRVIECFGLLAKRGAVLSRNGKTPIPRFFIDDMSSATERAIDFLSTEQEADGSWYGRWGSNYIYGTSTVLCGLVYHLEGWDDTYPVMEKRHKVDTHAALDWLKRHQNPDGGWGERLESYYEPSLAGNGPSTASQTAWALMGLLAYLAPTDESITRGIQYLSRTQIKEGELAGSWKEDHYTGTGFPNHFYLCYTLYSQYFPMMALGRTVRTSQKLIPDFDLMDIGNDVVFGTRSCLVTVDGLDREPIVIKNGAMLGDRSVVLPGITIGTRMMVGSGALLRRNGSYPDDSVWNGSKHGDAVRFPQLKGKGDDTNDPGNEERDTTRPFGRALYLGKANYHVRGQGPIIGYSSFMVAFTAVYSMVTPLAALLVLSLQGIVPFGIVIASKWMLLGQRREGSYPYDDRSYCQHWQIQRTIDILIENSFGGTGIRSLLTGTAYLSWFYRAMGATIGADCALNANGDPHIFLTKLDLVTRWAIG
;
A
#
# COMPACT_ATOMS: atom_id res chain seq x y z
N MET A 1 -19.65 -4.09 -3.08
CA MET A 1 -19.37 -2.66 -2.80
C MET A 1 -20.66 -1.95 -2.37
N LYS A 2 -20.57 -0.89 -1.54
CA LYS A 2 -21.73 -0.01 -1.23
C LYS A 2 -21.45 1.42 -1.71
N SER A 3 -22.52 2.18 -1.94
CA SER A 3 -22.47 3.60 -2.30
C SER A 3 -23.57 4.36 -1.54
N ASN A 4 -24.48 5.05 -2.22
CA ASN A 4 -25.63 5.70 -1.61
C ASN A 4 -26.97 5.19 -2.22
N ALA A 5 -28.09 5.74 -1.75
CA ALA A 5 -29.43 5.29 -2.13
C ALA A 5 -29.84 5.60 -3.58
N THR A 6 -29.19 6.58 -4.25
CA THR A 6 -29.58 7.03 -5.61
C THR A 6 -29.54 5.93 -6.64
N ILE A 7 -28.48 5.10 -6.65
CA ILE A 7 -28.33 3.98 -7.58
C ILE A 7 -29.53 3.03 -7.54
N THR A 8 -30.01 2.71 -6.35
CA THR A 8 -31.18 1.83 -6.20
C THR A 8 -32.48 2.57 -6.50
N ALA A 9 -32.57 3.87 -6.20
CA ALA A 9 -33.73 4.68 -6.55
C ALA A 9 -33.91 4.82 -8.06
N GLU A 10 -32.83 5.10 -8.79
CA GLU A 10 -32.80 5.19 -10.24
C GLU A 10 -33.17 3.86 -10.90
N TYR A 11 -32.77 2.72 -10.33
CA TYR A 11 -33.24 1.40 -10.79
C TYR A 11 -34.77 1.27 -10.70
N VAL A 12 -35.39 1.74 -9.60
CA VAL A 12 -36.85 1.77 -9.44
C VAL A 12 -37.48 2.73 -10.46
N PHE A 13 -36.83 3.87 -10.75
CA PHE A 13 -37.30 4.80 -11.78
C PHE A 13 -37.30 4.14 -13.16
N LEU A 14 -36.23 3.44 -13.50
CA LEU A 14 -36.10 2.73 -14.76
C LEU A 14 -37.18 1.64 -14.90
N ALA A 15 -37.44 0.87 -13.85
CA ALA A 15 -38.50 -0.14 -13.81
C ALA A 15 -39.87 0.51 -14.04
N GLN A 16 -40.18 1.61 -13.36
CA GLN A 16 -41.41 2.37 -13.55
C GLN A 16 -41.55 2.93 -14.98
N ALA A 17 -40.46 3.45 -15.55
CA ALA A 17 -40.48 4.06 -16.87
C ALA A 17 -40.63 3.04 -18.00
N LEU A 18 -39.90 1.93 -17.91
CA LEU A 18 -39.85 0.92 -18.97
C LEU A 18 -40.86 -0.22 -18.78
N GLY A 19 -41.37 -0.40 -17.56
CA GLY A 19 -42.44 -1.36 -17.24
C GLY A 19 -41.98 -2.81 -17.08
N PHE A 20 -40.70 -3.05 -16.73
CA PHE A 20 -40.26 -4.39 -16.33
C PHE A 20 -40.55 -4.64 -14.84
N SER A 21 -40.81 -5.90 -14.48
CA SER A 21 -41.28 -6.25 -13.13
C SER A 21 -40.15 -6.19 -12.11
N ILE A 22 -40.45 -5.57 -10.95
CA ILE A 22 -39.66 -5.59 -9.72
C ILE A 22 -40.52 -5.97 -8.50
N GLU A 23 -41.72 -6.52 -8.73
CA GLU A 23 -42.71 -6.76 -7.67
C GLU A 23 -42.23 -7.77 -6.63
N GLU A 24 -41.51 -8.82 -7.07
CA GLU A 24 -40.93 -9.83 -6.17
C GLU A 24 -39.88 -9.24 -5.22
N ASP A 25 -39.31 -8.09 -5.60
CA ASP A 25 -38.23 -7.41 -4.89
C ASP A 25 -38.70 -6.20 -4.07
N ARG A 26 -39.99 -5.89 -4.19
CA ARG A 26 -40.59 -4.67 -3.63
C ARG A 26 -40.28 -4.48 -2.15
N ASP A 27 -40.54 -5.51 -1.34
CA ASP A 27 -40.38 -5.42 0.12
C ASP A 27 -38.89 -5.35 0.52
N ASP A 28 -38.01 -6.05 -0.20
CA ASP A 28 -36.56 -6.00 0.02
C ASP A 28 -35.98 -4.63 -0.36
N LEU A 29 -36.48 -3.99 -1.43
CA LEU A 29 -36.09 -2.63 -1.83
C LEU A 29 -36.55 -1.59 -0.79
N ILE A 30 -37.80 -1.68 -0.33
CA ILE A 30 -38.31 -0.81 0.75
C ILE A 30 -37.45 -0.96 2.00
N LYS A 31 -37.14 -2.20 2.38
CA LYS A 31 -36.31 -2.51 3.54
C LYS A 31 -34.93 -1.88 3.44
N TYR A 32 -34.30 -1.93 2.26
CA TYR A 32 -33.00 -1.28 2.02
C TYR A 32 -33.08 0.22 2.24
N PHE A 33 -34.02 0.92 1.59
CA PHE A 33 -34.14 2.38 1.76
C PHE A 33 -34.36 2.77 3.22
N LEU A 34 -35.26 2.07 3.92
CA LEU A 34 -35.52 2.36 5.33
C LEU A 34 -34.30 2.07 6.23
N SER A 35 -33.44 1.11 5.86
CA SER A 35 -32.24 0.79 6.62
C SER A 35 -31.12 1.83 6.48
N GLU A 36 -31.11 2.57 5.37
CA GLU A 36 -30.11 3.60 5.07
C GLU A 36 -30.57 5.02 5.47
N GLN A 37 -31.80 5.16 6.01
CA GLN A 37 -32.33 6.45 6.42
C GLN A 37 -31.66 6.94 7.71
N ASN A 38 -31.23 8.20 7.72
CA ASN A 38 -30.70 8.87 8.90
C ASN A 38 -31.81 9.15 9.93
N THR A 39 -31.38 9.43 11.16
CA THR A 39 -32.28 9.78 12.27
C THR A 39 -33.08 11.06 12.06
N ASP A 40 -32.61 11.99 11.22
CA ASP A 40 -33.32 13.21 10.84
C ASP A 40 -34.27 13.02 9.64
N GLY A 41 -34.40 11.78 9.14
CA GLY A 41 -35.24 11.42 8.00
C GLY A 41 -34.56 11.55 6.63
N SER A 42 -33.33 12.06 6.57
CA SER A 42 -32.59 12.21 5.32
C SER A 42 -31.89 10.92 4.86
N TRP A 43 -31.39 10.93 3.63
CA TRP A 43 -30.35 10.00 3.17
C TRP A 43 -29.10 10.77 2.78
N SER A 44 -27.93 10.14 2.96
CA SER A 44 -26.62 10.76 2.78
C SER A 44 -25.83 10.18 1.62
N LEU A 45 -24.75 10.87 1.25
CA LEU A 45 -23.78 10.38 0.26
C LEU A 45 -22.93 9.19 0.76
N ALA A 46 -22.80 9.05 2.08
CA ALA A 46 -22.03 8.00 2.76
C ALA A 46 -22.54 7.77 4.18
N TYR A 47 -22.07 6.69 4.82
CA TYR A 47 -22.32 6.42 6.24
C TYR A 47 -21.76 7.54 7.14
N ASP A 48 -22.50 7.92 8.19
CA ASP A 48 -22.14 8.99 9.14
C ASP A 48 -21.81 10.34 8.46
N PHE A 49 -22.48 10.64 7.34
CA PHE A 49 -22.31 11.88 6.58
C PHE A 49 -23.59 12.73 6.64
N PRO A 50 -23.53 14.06 6.50
CA PRO A 50 -24.73 14.89 6.47
C PRO A 50 -25.72 14.48 5.36
N GLY A 51 -27.02 14.60 5.66
CA GLY A 51 -28.08 14.35 4.70
C GLY A 51 -27.97 15.23 3.45
N ASP A 52 -28.25 14.64 2.28
CA ASP A 52 -28.25 15.32 0.99
C ASP A 52 -29.67 15.43 0.43
N VAL A 53 -30.01 16.59 -0.16
CA VAL A 53 -31.35 16.87 -0.66
C VAL A 53 -31.68 16.04 -1.91
N SER A 54 -30.71 15.77 -2.77
CA SER A 54 -30.89 15.00 -4.00
C SER A 54 -31.06 13.52 -3.68
N VAL A 55 -30.17 12.96 -2.84
CA VAL A 55 -30.28 11.56 -2.38
C VAL A 55 -31.61 11.33 -1.66
N THR A 56 -32.00 12.25 -0.77
CA THR A 56 -33.26 12.14 -0.03
C THR A 56 -34.49 12.21 -0.96
N ALA A 57 -34.49 13.14 -1.92
CA ALA A 57 -35.59 13.28 -2.87
C ALA A 57 -35.76 12.04 -3.75
N GLU A 58 -34.66 11.45 -4.21
CA GLU A 58 -34.69 10.23 -5.01
C GLU A 58 -35.15 9.01 -4.21
N ALA A 59 -34.61 8.81 -3.00
CA ALA A 59 -35.05 7.73 -2.11
C ALA A 59 -36.54 7.85 -1.76
N TYR A 60 -37.01 9.07 -1.47
CA TYR A 60 -38.43 9.35 -1.22
C TYR A 60 -39.30 8.99 -2.43
N PHE A 61 -38.88 9.40 -3.63
CA PHE A 61 -39.63 9.12 -4.85
C PHE A 61 -39.67 7.62 -5.15
N ALA A 62 -38.55 6.90 -4.96
CA ALA A 62 -38.52 5.45 -5.12
C ALA A 62 -39.44 4.73 -4.14
N LEU A 63 -39.46 5.14 -2.86
CA LEU A 63 -40.40 4.62 -1.86
C LEU A 63 -41.87 4.88 -2.24
N CYS A 64 -42.18 6.04 -2.84
CA CYS A 64 -43.51 6.31 -3.37
C CYS A 64 -43.91 5.35 -4.50
N LEU A 65 -42.98 5.10 -5.44
CA LEU A 65 -43.20 4.17 -6.56
C LEU A 65 -43.36 2.72 -6.10
N LEU A 66 -42.62 2.33 -5.06
CA LEU A 66 -42.78 1.04 -4.38
C LEU A 66 -44.06 0.98 -3.53
N GLY A 67 -44.83 2.06 -3.42
CA GLY A 67 -46.12 2.08 -2.73
C GLY A 67 -46.01 2.14 -1.20
N LEU A 68 -44.93 2.68 -0.64
CA LEU A 68 -44.90 3.03 0.78
C LEU A 68 -45.83 4.22 1.05
N ASP A 69 -46.67 4.12 2.07
CA ASP A 69 -47.66 5.14 2.38
C ASP A 69 -47.01 6.47 2.80
N ARG A 70 -47.51 7.61 2.29
CA ARG A 70 -46.97 8.95 2.57
C ARG A 70 -47.13 9.39 4.03
N SER A 71 -48.01 8.74 4.79
CA SER A 71 -48.18 8.93 6.23
C SER A 71 -47.18 8.13 7.07
N HIS A 72 -46.39 7.24 6.45
CA HIS A 72 -45.33 6.50 7.15
C HIS A 72 -44.33 7.49 7.80
N PRO A 73 -43.91 7.28 9.07
CA PRO A 73 -43.04 8.23 9.78
C PRO A 73 -41.74 8.56 9.05
N ALA A 74 -41.14 7.56 8.38
CA ALA A 74 -39.96 7.74 7.53
C ALA A 74 -40.21 8.76 6.40
N MET A 75 -41.37 8.68 5.74
CA MET A 75 -41.76 9.58 4.66
C MET A 75 -42.03 11.00 5.18
N ALA A 76 -42.69 11.12 6.34
CA ALA A 76 -42.94 12.42 6.95
C ALA A 76 -41.63 13.15 7.29
N SER A 77 -40.68 12.45 7.92
CA SER A 77 -39.38 13.00 8.31
C SER A 77 -38.53 13.39 7.09
N ALA A 78 -38.51 12.53 6.06
CA ALA A 78 -37.84 12.82 4.80
C ALA A 78 -38.38 14.09 4.11
N ARG A 79 -39.71 14.24 4.07
CA ARG A 79 -40.36 15.45 3.53
C ARG A 79 -39.96 16.70 4.32
N GLU A 80 -40.01 16.63 5.65
CA GLU A 80 -39.61 17.75 6.52
C GLU A 80 -38.15 18.14 6.29
N PHE A 81 -37.25 17.17 6.20
CA PHE A 81 -35.85 17.41 5.85
C PHE A 81 -35.73 18.09 4.48
N THR A 82 -36.34 17.53 3.43
CA THR A 82 -36.27 18.08 2.07
C THR A 82 -36.76 19.53 2.02
N LEU A 83 -37.89 19.84 2.67
CA LEU A 83 -38.41 21.21 2.75
C LEU A 83 -37.46 22.13 3.52
N SER A 84 -36.84 21.66 4.60
CA SER A 84 -35.85 22.44 5.37
C SER A 84 -34.60 22.81 4.57
N LYS A 85 -34.26 22.02 3.53
CA LYS A 85 -33.15 22.26 2.61
C LYS A 85 -33.54 23.10 1.38
N GLY A 86 -34.75 23.64 1.35
CA GLY A 86 -35.25 24.46 0.23
C GLY A 86 -36.06 23.69 -0.80
N GLY A 87 -36.48 22.46 -0.48
CA GLY A 87 -37.30 21.61 -1.33
C GLY A 87 -36.55 21.03 -2.52
N ILE A 88 -37.26 20.27 -3.36
CA ILE A 88 -36.63 19.60 -4.50
C ILE A 88 -36.09 20.56 -5.56
N ALA A 89 -36.45 21.85 -5.54
CA ALA A 89 -35.83 22.88 -6.38
C ALA A 89 -34.30 22.99 -6.20
N LYS A 90 -33.75 22.47 -5.10
CA LYS A 90 -32.32 22.48 -4.78
C LYS A 90 -31.57 21.21 -5.18
N VAL A 91 -32.22 20.22 -5.79
CA VAL A 91 -31.54 19.00 -6.26
C VAL A 91 -30.61 19.27 -7.44
N HIS A 92 -29.62 18.39 -7.60
CA HIS A 92 -28.62 18.40 -8.67
C HIS A 92 -29.23 18.17 -10.06
N VAL A 93 -28.49 18.55 -11.10
CA VAL A 93 -28.92 18.48 -12.50
C VAL A 93 -29.25 17.05 -12.93
N PHE A 94 -28.52 16.06 -12.44
CA PHE A 94 -28.77 14.64 -12.72
C PHE A 94 -30.17 14.21 -12.25
N THR A 95 -30.50 14.50 -10.98
CA THR A 95 -31.83 14.26 -10.41
C THR A 95 -32.93 15.00 -11.17
N ARG A 96 -32.69 16.27 -11.55
CA ARG A 96 -33.66 17.05 -12.36
C ARG A 96 -33.96 16.39 -13.69
N MET A 97 -32.96 15.81 -14.34
CA MET A 97 -33.13 15.15 -15.63
C MET A 97 -34.04 13.92 -15.52
N PHE A 98 -33.83 13.05 -14.53
CA PHE A 98 -34.70 11.89 -14.33
C PHE A 98 -36.09 12.28 -13.82
N PHE A 99 -36.20 13.28 -12.96
CA PHE A 99 -37.52 13.78 -12.52
C PHE A 99 -38.29 14.43 -13.68
N ALA A 100 -37.58 15.09 -14.62
CA ALA A 100 -38.20 15.61 -15.84
C ALA A 100 -38.74 14.49 -16.75
N CYS A 101 -38.12 13.31 -16.75
CA CYS A 101 -38.65 12.13 -17.44
C CYS A 101 -40.03 11.69 -16.91
N PHE A 102 -40.47 12.11 -15.72
CA PHE A 102 -41.80 11.84 -15.16
C PHE A 102 -42.70 13.09 -15.08
N GLY A 103 -42.25 14.22 -15.63
CA GLY A 103 -42.96 15.50 -15.57
C GLY A 103 -42.98 16.16 -14.19
N LEU A 104 -42.11 15.71 -13.26
CA LEU A 104 -41.95 16.30 -11.92
C LEU A 104 -41.13 17.60 -11.98
N PHE A 105 -40.30 17.73 -13.01
CA PHE A 105 -39.59 18.96 -13.39
C PHE A 105 -39.90 19.33 -14.83
N PRO A 106 -39.99 20.62 -15.18
CA PRO A 106 -40.06 21.02 -16.57
C PRO A 106 -38.70 20.76 -17.25
N TRP A 107 -38.73 20.26 -18.49
CA TRP A 107 -37.51 20.05 -19.30
C TRP A 107 -36.71 21.33 -19.59
N SER A 108 -37.25 22.51 -19.30
CA SER A 108 -36.54 23.80 -19.32
C SER A 108 -35.57 23.98 -18.14
N ALA A 109 -35.74 23.22 -17.05
CA ALA A 109 -34.86 23.22 -15.88
C ALA A 109 -33.63 22.30 -16.01
N VAL A 110 -33.40 21.75 -17.21
CA VAL A 110 -32.28 20.84 -17.52
C VAL A 110 -31.38 21.46 -18.62
N PRO A 111 -30.04 21.38 -18.45
CA PRO A 111 -29.01 21.30 -19.48
C PRO A 111 -29.46 21.17 -20.93
N GLU A 112 -29.09 22.00 -21.91
CA GLU A 112 -29.12 21.51 -23.30
C GLU A 112 -27.92 20.58 -23.58
N LEU A 113 -28.21 19.40 -24.12
CA LEU A 113 -27.24 18.38 -24.50
C LEU A 113 -27.53 17.94 -25.94
N PRO A 114 -27.02 18.67 -26.95
CA PRO A 114 -27.29 18.36 -28.35
C PRO A 114 -26.60 17.05 -28.75
N ALA A 115 -27.32 16.15 -29.41
CA ALA A 115 -26.78 14.89 -29.91
C ALA A 115 -25.61 15.09 -30.88
N GLU A 116 -25.53 16.25 -31.54
CA GLU A 116 -24.46 16.61 -32.46
C GLU A 116 -23.06 16.57 -31.83
N LEU A 117 -22.92 16.58 -30.50
CA LEU A 117 -21.63 16.38 -29.83
C LEU A 117 -20.94 15.07 -30.23
N ILE A 118 -21.70 14.01 -30.54
CA ILE A 118 -21.15 12.72 -31.02
C ILE A 118 -20.43 12.84 -32.37
N LEU A 119 -20.76 13.87 -33.17
CA LEU A 119 -20.19 14.09 -34.50
C LEU A 119 -18.88 14.88 -34.45
N LEU A 120 -18.50 15.41 -33.28
CA LEU A 120 -17.27 16.16 -33.12
C LEU A 120 -16.06 15.21 -33.22
N PRO A 121 -15.04 15.54 -34.04
CA PRO A 121 -13.84 14.72 -34.14
C PRO A 121 -13.12 14.69 -32.79
N ALA A 122 -12.41 13.59 -32.49
CA ALA A 122 -11.72 13.39 -31.20
C ALA A 122 -10.74 14.52 -30.81
N ALA A 123 -10.17 15.22 -31.81
CA ALA A 123 -9.29 16.36 -31.59
C ALA A 123 -10.02 17.63 -31.11
N ALA A 124 -11.34 17.74 -31.30
CA ALA A 124 -12.10 18.93 -30.92
C ALA A 124 -12.13 19.09 -29.38
N PRO A 125 -12.06 20.34 -28.86
CA PRO A 125 -12.03 20.59 -27.41
C PRO A 125 -13.27 20.11 -26.65
N MET A 126 -14.41 19.98 -27.32
CA MET A 126 -15.70 19.54 -26.77
C MET A 126 -16.10 18.15 -27.25
N SER A 127 -15.16 17.37 -27.80
CA SER A 127 -15.45 16.00 -28.22
C SER A 127 -15.85 15.15 -27.02
N ILE A 128 -16.71 14.15 -27.23
CA ILE A 128 -17.05 13.15 -26.20
C ILE A 128 -15.80 12.44 -25.66
N TYR A 129 -14.73 12.35 -26.47
CA TYR A 129 -13.47 11.72 -26.08
C TYR A 129 -12.63 12.58 -25.13
N ARG A 130 -12.97 13.87 -24.96
CA ARG A 130 -12.39 14.75 -23.93
C ARG A 130 -13.07 14.60 -22.57
N LEU A 131 -14.19 13.87 -22.52
CA LEU A 131 -14.82 13.46 -21.28
C LEU A 131 -14.13 12.20 -20.77
N ALA A 132 -13.98 12.05 -19.46
CA ALA A 132 -13.55 10.82 -18.81
C ALA A 132 -14.43 9.64 -19.22
N SER A 133 -13.90 8.41 -19.14
CA SER A 133 -14.61 7.17 -19.53
C SER A 133 -16.03 7.09 -18.95
N TRP A 134 -16.17 7.28 -17.64
CA TRP A 134 -17.45 7.24 -16.92
C TRP A 134 -18.43 8.33 -17.40
N ALA A 135 -17.93 9.55 -17.63
CA ALA A 135 -18.72 10.68 -18.08
C ALA A 135 -19.15 10.49 -19.54
N ARG A 136 -18.24 10.02 -20.41
CA ARG A 136 -18.49 9.75 -21.82
C ARG A 136 -19.58 8.70 -22.01
N ALA A 137 -19.43 7.55 -21.32
CA ALA A 137 -20.39 6.45 -21.39
C ALA A 137 -21.78 6.85 -20.88
N THR A 138 -21.85 7.78 -19.92
CA THR A 138 -23.12 8.29 -19.38
C THR A 138 -23.74 9.37 -20.26
N VAL A 139 -22.93 10.32 -20.74
CA VAL A 139 -23.39 11.48 -21.51
C VAL A 139 -23.95 11.07 -22.87
N VAL A 140 -23.34 10.11 -23.58
CA VAL A 140 -23.79 9.70 -24.93
C VAL A 140 -25.27 9.25 -24.93
N PRO A 141 -25.71 8.31 -24.07
CA PRO A 141 -27.13 8.02 -23.90
C PRO A 141 -27.96 9.23 -23.47
N MET A 142 -27.44 10.09 -22.60
CA MET A 142 -28.17 11.29 -22.15
C MET A 142 -28.42 12.29 -23.27
N LEU A 143 -27.58 12.36 -24.30
CA LEU A 143 -27.85 13.16 -25.50
C LEU A 143 -29.16 12.71 -26.19
N VAL A 144 -29.41 11.40 -26.22
CA VAL A 144 -30.64 10.79 -26.77
C VAL A 144 -31.83 11.10 -25.87
N ILE A 145 -31.71 10.88 -24.57
CA ILE A 145 -32.78 11.18 -23.60
C ILE A 145 -33.17 12.67 -23.69
N ARG A 146 -32.18 13.56 -23.75
CA ARG A 146 -32.40 15.01 -23.84
C ARG A 146 -32.98 15.45 -25.18
N HIS A 147 -32.75 14.70 -26.25
CA HIS A 147 -33.43 14.93 -27.52
C HIS A 147 -34.93 14.66 -27.40
N HIS A 148 -35.30 13.48 -26.90
CA HIS A 148 -36.69 13.01 -26.85
C HIS A 148 -37.54 13.69 -25.78
N ARG A 149 -36.93 14.10 -24.66
CA ARG A 149 -37.64 14.72 -23.52
C ARG A 149 -38.86 13.91 -23.08
N PRO A 150 -38.70 12.62 -22.73
CA PRO A 150 -39.85 11.77 -22.43
C PRO A 150 -40.63 12.26 -21.20
N ILE A 151 -41.87 11.77 -21.12
CA ILE A 151 -42.74 11.90 -19.95
C ILE A 151 -43.36 10.51 -19.76
N TYR A 152 -42.87 9.74 -18.80
CA TYR A 152 -43.39 8.44 -18.41
C TYR A 152 -44.57 8.62 -17.43
N ALA A 153 -45.44 7.62 -17.37
CA ALA A 153 -46.60 7.65 -16.49
C ALA A 153 -46.20 7.34 -15.04
N LEU A 154 -46.83 8.06 -14.10
CA LEU A 154 -46.81 7.75 -12.67
C LEU A 154 -48.14 7.12 -12.25
N PRO A 155 -48.29 6.63 -11.00
CA PRO A 155 -49.56 6.08 -10.53
C PRO A 155 -50.76 7.03 -10.65
N ASN A 156 -50.54 8.35 -10.65
CA ASN A 156 -51.58 9.36 -10.88
C ASN A 156 -51.77 9.74 -12.37
N GLY A 157 -51.15 9.00 -13.29
CA GLY A 157 -51.22 9.22 -14.73
C GLY A 157 -50.01 9.93 -15.33
N ARG A 158 -50.09 10.22 -16.62
CA ARG A 158 -49.04 10.89 -17.41
C ARG A 158 -49.34 12.38 -17.52
N SER A 159 -48.42 13.23 -17.04
CA SER A 159 -48.55 14.70 -17.12
C SER A 159 -47.17 15.35 -17.28
N SER A 160 -47.07 16.44 -18.05
CA SER A 160 -45.85 17.25 -18.19
C SER A 160 -45.60 18.18 -17.00
N SER A 161 -46.61 18.39 -16.17
CA SER A 161 -46.57 19.17 -14.93
C SER A 161 -47.21 18.31 -13.84
N ASN A 162 -46.57 17.18 -13.55
CA ASN A 162 -47.10 16.19 -12.65
C ASN A 162 -47.01 16.69 -11.18
N GLU A 163 -48.09 16.51 -10.43
CA GLU A 163 -48.24 16.93 -9.04
C GLU A 163 -47.82 15.84 -8.04
N TYR A 164 -47.29 14.70 -8.52
CA TYR A 164 -47.05 13.51 -7.71
C TYR A 164 -46.07 13.72 -6.54
N LEU A 165 -45.17 14.72 -6.61
CA LEU A 165 -44.24 15.08 -5.52
C LEU A 165 -44.40 16.55 -5.06
N ASP A 166 -45.59 17.15 -5.23
CA ASP A 166 -45.84 18.55 -4.85
C ASP A 166 -45.56 18.83 -3.37
N GLU A 167 -45.71 17.82 -2.51
CA GLU A 167 -45.40 17.91 -1.09
C GLU A 167 -43.91 18.13 -0.78
N LEU A 168 -43.00 17.94 -1.74
CA LEU A 168 -41.57 18.19 -1.58
C LEU A 168 -41.12 19.55 -2.13
N TRP A 169 -42.03 20.32 -2.73
CA TRP A 169 -41.77 21.69 -3.18
C TRP A 169 -42.07 22.69 -2.06
N VAL A 170 -41.21 23.71 -1.93
CA VAL A 170 -41.50 24.86 -1.06
C VAL A 170 -42.66 25.69 -1.63
N ASP A 171 -42.66 25.89 -2.96
CA ASP A 171 -43.78 26.45 -3.70
C ASP A 171 -44.12 25.54 -4.89
N PRO A 172 -45.15 24.69 -4.79
CA PRO A 172 -45.55 23.81 -5.89
C PRO A 172 -46.17 24.54 -7.08
N ASN A 173 -46.56 25.82 -6.93
CA ASN A 173 -47.14 26.60 -8.03
C ASN A 173 -46.07 27.25 -8.92
N ASP A 174 -44.85 27.44 -8.41
CA ASP A 174 -43.70 27.96 -9.16
C ASP A 174 -42.58 26.91 -9.26
N LYS A 175 -42.61 26.14 -10.34
CA LYS A 175 -41.59 25.12 -10.67
C LYS A 175 -40.52 25.64 -11.63
N VAL A 176 -40.36 26.96 -11.77
CA VAL A 176 -39.32 27.56 -12.61
C VAL A 176 -38.00 27.57 -11.86
N VAL A 177 -37.16 26.57 -12.12
CA VAL A 177 -35.89 26.39 -11.41
C VAL A 177 -34.70 26.71 -12.32
N PRO A 178 -33.93 27.79 -12.05
CA PRO A 178 -32.67 28.01 -12.74
C PRO A 178 -31.64 26.95 -12.34
N TYR A 179 -30.76 26.60 -13.27
CA TYR A 179 -29.66 25.64 -13.04
C TYR A 179 -28.27 26.26 -13.19
N SER A 180 -28.20 27.54 -13.57
CA SER A 180 -26.96 28.30 -13.60
C SER A 180 -27.16 29.67 -12.97
N PRO A 181 -26.10 30.29 -12.41
CA PRO A 181 -26.14 31.68 -12.00
C PRO A 181 -26.45 32.61 -13.18
N SER A 182 -26.85 33.84 -12.88
CA SER A 182 -27.11 34.84 -13.92
C SER A 182 -25.85 35.13 -14.75
N LEU A 183 -26.02 35.42 -16.04
CA LEU A 183 -24.92 35.77 -16.93
C LEU A 183 -24.10 36.97 -16.42
N TRP A 184 -24.75 37.91 -15.73
CA TRP A 184 -24.07 39.06 -15.13
C TRP A 184 -23.16 38.66 -13.97
N SER A 185 -23.58 37.71 -13.11
CA SER A 185 -22.71 37.19 -12.05
C SER A 185 -21.50 36.49 -12.66
N LEU A 186 -21.75 35.55 -13.58
CA LEU A 186 -20.67 34.77 -14.20
C LEU A 186 -19.67 35.62 -14.98
N TRP A 187 -20.12 36.70 -15.64
CA TRP A 187 -19.20 37.62 -16.33
C TRP A 187 -18.15 38.23 -15.39
N ASN A 188 -18.51 38.46 -14.12
CA ASN A 188 -17.62 39.04 -13.13
C ASN A 188 -16.79 37.97 -12.39
N ASP A 189 -17.35 36.76 -12.21
CA ASP A 189 -16.78 35.74 -11.34
C ASP A 189 -16.01 34.64 -12.10
N ASP A 190 -16.56 34.11 -13.20
CA ASP A 190 -16.02 32.96 -13.95
C ASP A 190 -16.37 33.06 -15.44
N LEU A 191 -15.42 33.58 -16.24
CA LEU A 191 -15.58 33.78 -17.68
C LEU A 191 -15.77 32.47 -18.47
N THR A 192 -15.23 31.35 -17.98
CA THR A 192 -15.38 30.04 -18.62
C THR A 192 -16.82 29.55 -18.44
N ALA A 193 -17.32 29.59 -17.20
CA ALA A 193 -18.71 29.27 -16.90
C ALA A 193 -19.69 30.22 -17.59
N PHE A 194 -19.35 31.50 -17.73
CA PHE A 194 -20.10 32.47 -18.53
C PHE A 194 -20.20 32.00 -19.99
N GLY A 195 -19.08 31.63 -20.61
CA GLY A 195 -19.04 31.17 -22.00
C GLY A 195 -19.95 29.96 -22.24
N PHE A 196 -19.87 28.95 -21.36
CA PHE A 196 -20.72 27.77 -21.45
C PHE A 196 -22.20 28.08 -21.19
N THR A 197 -22.50 28.92 -20.20
CA THR A 197 -23.89 29.30 -19.89
C THR A 197 -24.51 30.12 -21.03
N LEU A 198 -23.72 30.99 -21.67
CA LEU A 198 -24.15 31.72 -22.85
C LEU A 198 -24.41 30.76 -24.03
N ALA A 199 -23.50 29.81 -24.27
CA ALA A 199 -23.66 28.80 -25.31
C ALA A 199 -24.92 27.94 -25.07
N ASP A 200 -25.15 27.50 -23.83
CA ASP A 200 -26.36 26.77 -23.45
C ASP A 200 -27.64 27.60 -23.66
N ASN A 201 -27.63 28.88 -23.31
CA ASN A 201 -28.77 29.79 -23.56
C ASN A 201 -29.03 29.99 -25.07
N ILE A 202 -27.98 30.07 -25.90
CA ILE A 202 -28.11 30.09 -27.36
C ILE A 202 -28.69 28.76 -27.86
N LEU A 203 -28.19 27.62 -27.36
CA LEU A 203 -28.72 26.31 -27.71
C LEU A 203 -30.21 26.20 -27.37
N LYS A 204 -30.63 26.65 -26.17
CA LYS A 204 -32.06 26.73 -25.79
C LYS A 204 -32.88 27.55 -26.78
N ALA A 205 -32.40 28.74 -27.14
CA ALA A 205 -33.06 29.62 -28.09
C ALA A 205 -33.20 28.98 -29.48
N LEU A 206 -32.23 28.14 -29.88
CA LEU A 206 -32.25 27.34 -31.10
C LEU A 206 -33.04 26.02 -30.96
N GLY A 207 -33.79 25.82 -29.87
CA GLY A 207 -34.54 24.59 -29.62
C GLY A 207 -33.63 23.36 -29.39
N GLY A 208 -32.41 23.58 -28.90
CA GLY A 208 -31.39 22.56 -28.66
C GLY A 208 -30.93 21.84 -29.93
N LEU A 209 -30.99 22.51 -31.09
CA LEU A 209 -30.67 21.96 -32.43
C LEU A 209 -31.56 20.79 -32.88
N ARG A 210 -32.70 20.51 -32.23
CA ARG A 210 -33.55 19.33 -32.49
C ARG A 210 -34.07 19.25 -33.93
N TRP A 211 -34.24 20.38 -34.59
CA TRP A 211 -34.77 20.50 -35.95
C TRP A 211 -33.67 20.55 -37.02
N PHE A 212 -32.39 20.53 -36.63
CA PHE A 212 -31.28 20.61 -37.58
C PHE A 212 -31.13 19.30 -38.37
N PRO A 213 -30.74 19.34 -39.67
CA PRO A 213 -30.63 18.14 -40.50
C PRO A 213 -29.66 17.08 -39.96
N SER A 214 -28.64 17.49 -39.20
CA SER A 214 -27.65 16.60 -38.56
C SER A 214 -28.24 15.72 -37.46
N ARG A 215 -29.36 16.12 -36.85
CA ARG A 215 -29.90 15.47 -35.64
C ARG A 215 -30.13 13.97 -35.83
N LYS A 216 -30.76 13.58 -36.93
CA LYS A 216 -31.07 12.17 -37.23
C LYS A 216 -29.80 11.33 -37.39
N ILE A 217 -28.74 11.92 -37.97
CA ILE A 217 -27.45 11.25 -38.12
C ILE A 217 -26.78 11.14 -36.75
N ALA A 218 -26.79 12.22 -35.96
CA ALA A 218 -26.23 12.23 -34.62
C ALA A 218 -26.87 11.18 -33.70
N LEU A 219 -28.20 11.04 -33.68
CA LEU A 219 -28.88 10.02 -32.88
C LEU A 219 -28.48 8.59 -33.30
N ARG A 220 -28.40 8.32 -34.61
CA ARG A 220 -27.91 7.02 -35.10
C ARG A 220 -26.49 6.72 -34.64
N HIS A 221 -25.61 7.72 -34.63
CA HIS A 221 -24.26 7.56 -34.11
C HIS A 221 -24.26 7.33 -32.60
N CYS A 222 -25.12 8.00 -31.83
CA CYS A 222 -25.26 7.73 -30.39
C CYS A 222 -25.70 6.27 -30.14
N VAL A 223 -26.75 5.80 -30.84
CA VAL A 223 -27.23 4.41 -30.71
C VAL A 223 -26.16 3.41 -31.13
N ALA A 224 -25.48 3.63 -32.25
CA ALA A 224 -24.40 2.77 -32.69
C ALA A 224 -23.26 2.71 -31.67
N TRP A 225 -22.88 3.86 -31.10
CA TRP A 225 -21.85 3.96 -30.07
C TRP A 225 -22.22 3.18 -28.79
N ILE A 226 -23.48 3.28 -28.36
CA ILE A 226 -24.03 2.54 -27.20
C ILE A 226 -23.97 1.03 -27.46
N LEU A 227 -24.46 0.58 -28.61
CA LEU A 227 -24.53 -0.85 -28.94
C LEU A 227 -23.14 -1.48 -29.14
N GLU A 228 -22.19 -0.72 -29.67
CA GLU A 228 -20.81 -1.16 -29.86
C GLU A 228 -20.10 -1.41 -28.53
N ARG A 229 -20.41 -0.62 -27.50
CA ARG A 229 -19.80 -0.67 -26.16
C ARG A 229 -20.56 -1.50 -25.15
N GLN A 230 -21.67 -2.10 -25.55
CA GLN A 230 -22.39 -3.03 -24.69
C GLN A 230 -21.70 -4.39 -24.70
N GLU A 231 -21.30 -4.84 -23.52
CA GLU A 231 -20.72 -6.17 -23.32
C GLU A 231 -21.74 -7.26 -23.70
N PRO A 232 -21.26 -8.47 -24.04
CA PRO A 232 -22.13 -9.62 -24.31
C PRO A 232 -23.12 -9.89 -23.17
N GLU A 233 -22.69 -9.69 -21.92
CA GLU A 233 -23.49 -9.87 -20.70
C GLU A 233 -24.51 -8.75 -20.46
N GLY A 234 -24.45 -7.66 -21.26
CA GLY A 234 -25.40 -6.55 -21.22
C GLY A 234 -24.91 -5.30 -20.50
N ASP A 235 -23.77 -5.39 -19.81
CA ASP A 235 -23.11 -4.27 -19.13
C ASP A 235 -22.59 -3.22 -20.13
N ILE A 236 -22.43 -1.98 -19.67
CA ILE A 236 -21.83 -0.88 -20.42
C ILE A 236 -20.94 -0.11 -19.46
N GLY A 237 -19.62 -0.24 -19.64
CA GLY A 237 -18.64 0.53 -18.87
C GLY A 237 -18.44 0.10 -17.41
N GLY A 238 -19.04 -1.02 -16.97
CA GLY A 238 -18.81 -1.58 -15.63
C GLY A 238 -19.43 -0.80 -14.46
N ILE A 239 -20.24 0.22 -14.77
CA ILE A 239 -20.85 1.09 -13.79
C ILE A 239 -22.34 1.33 -14.11
N PHE A 240 -23.13 1.57 -13.07
CA PHE A 240 -24.59 1.70 -13.18
C PHE A 240 -25.07 2.88 -14.05
N PRO A 241 -24.55 4.13 -13.91
CA PRO A 241 -25.09 5.27 -14.65
C PRO A 241 -25.16 5.14 -16.18
N PRO A 242 -24.12 4.68 -16.90
CA PRO A 242 -24.18 4.47 -18.34
C PRO A 242 -25.12 3.33 -18.73
N LEU A 243 -25.14 2.22 -18.00
CA LEU A 243 -26.09 1.12 -18.25
C LEU A 243 -27.54 1.60 -18.10
N HIS A 244 -27.83 2.31 -17.01
CA HIS A 244 -29.12 2.93 -16.75
C HIS A 244 -29.55 3.90 -17.86
N ALA A 245 -28.69 4.84 -18.22
CA ALA A 245 -28.99 5.84 -19.25
C ALA A 245 -29.11 5.21 -20.65
N ALA A 246 -28.31 4.19 -20.96
CA ALA A 246 -28.38 3.44 -22.22
C ALA A 246 -29.72 2.72 -22.39
N LEU A 247 -30.26 2.12 -21.34
CA LEU A 247 -31.57 1.45 -21.41
C LEU A 247 -32.70 2.44 -21.70
N PHE A 248 -32.67 3.62 -21.09
CA PHE A 248 -33.57 4.72 -21.47
C PHE A 248 -33.40 5.12 -22.94
N ALA A 249 -32.17 5.37 -23.38
CA ALA A 249 -31.87 5.80 -24.74
C ALA A 249 -32.32 4.79 -25.80
N LEU A 250 -32.04 3.50 -25.59
CA LEU A 250 -32.43 2.41 -26.48
C LEU A 250 -33.96 2.28 -26.55
N ALA A 251 -34.65 2.34 -25.41
CA ALA A 251 -36.12 2.31 -25.39
C ALA A 251 -36.74 3.47 -26.19
N LEU A 252 -36.18 4.68 -26.06
CA LEU A 252 -36.61 5.86 -26.80
C LEU A 252 -36.33 5.77 -28.31
N GLU A 253 -35.32 5.00 -28.70
CA GLU A 253 -34.96 4.73 -30.09
C GLU A 253 -35.66 3.47 -30.65
N GLY A 254 -36.67 2.95 -29.93
CA GLY A 254 -37.58 1.92 -30.41
C GLY A 254 -37.18 0.47 -30.09
N TYR A 255 -36.16 0.26 -29.25
CA TYR A 255 -35.80 -1.07 -28.77
C TYR A 255 -36.76 -1.50 -27.66
N GLY A 256 -37.60 -2.51 -27.94
CA GLY A 256 -38.51 -3.06 -26.93
C GLY A 256 -37.77 -3.86 -25.85
N LEU A 257 -38.47 -4.18 -24.74
CA LEU A 257 -37.91 -4.94 -23.61
C LEU A 257 -37.32 -6.29 -24.03
N GLU A 258 -37.95 -6.97 -24.99
CA GLU A 258 -37.51 -8.26 -25.51
C GLU A 258 -36.33 -8.17 -26.51
N SER A 259 -35.96 -6.95 -26.92
CA SER A 259 -34.80 -6.78 -27.78
C SER A 259 -33.53 -7.18 -27.03
N SER A 260 -32.63 -7.87 -27.73
CA SER A 260 -31.43 -8.44 -27.09
C SER A 260 -30.61 -7.41 -26.29
N PRO A 261 -30.34 -6.18 -26.78
CA PRO A 261 -29.62 -5.17 -26.01
C PRO A 261 -30.31 -4.76 -24.70
N VAL A 262 -31.63 -4.53 -24.74
CA VAL A 262 -32.39 -4.08 -23.57
C VAL A 262 -32.56 -5.21 -22.57
N ARG A 263 -32.93 -6.42 -23.03
CA ARG A 263 -33.09 -7.59 -22.17
C ARG A 263 -31.80 -7.91 -21.42
N ARG A 264 -30.65 -7.95 -22.11
CA ARG A 264 -29.36 -8.23 -21.46
C ARG A 264 -28.97 -7.16 -20.46
N GLY A 265 -29.25 -5.88 -20.73
CA GLY A 265 -28.98 -4.81 -19.76
C GLY A 265 -29.87 -4.90 -18.51
N ILE A 266 -31.14 -5.29 -18.65
CA ILE A 266 -32.02 -5.58 -17.50
C ILE A 266 -31.50 -6.80 -16.73
N ASP A 267 -31.10 -7.87 -17.44
CA ASP A 267 -30.51 -9.06 -16.83
C ASP A 267 -29.24 -8.71 -16.03
N ALA A 268 -28.39 -7.81 -16.54
CA ALA A 268 -27.21 -7.33 -15.83
C ALA A 268 -27.58 -6.59 -14.54
N LEU A 269 -28.56 -5.68 -14.58
CA LEU A 269 -29.04 -4.97 -13.39
C LEU A 269 -29.57 -5.94 -12.31
N GLN A 270 -30.38 -6.91 -12.72
CA GLN A 270 -31.07 -7.85 -11.81
C GLN A 270 -30.19 -8.97 -11.28
N ASN A 271 -29.17 -9.41 -12.03
CA ASN A 271 -28.38 -10.59 -11.68
C ASN A 271 -26.92 -10.28 -11.34
N THR A 272 -26.36 -9.18 -11.84
CA THR A 272 -24.95 -8.82 -11.64
C THR A 272 -24.80 -7.69 -10.63
N TYR A 273 -25.61 -6.63 -10.75
CA TYR A 273 -25.51 -5.45 -9.88
C TYR A 273 -26.36 -5.57 -8.61
N ALA A 274 -27.44 -6.35 -8.65
CA ALA A 274 -28.29 -6.63 -7.50
C ALA A 274 -27.51 -7.34 -6.37
N TRP A 275 -27.60 -6.79 -5.16
CA TRP A 275 -27.01 -7.36 -3.95
C TRP A 275 -28.04 -7.46 -2.84
N ARG A 276 -28.23 -8.68 -2.31
CA ARG A 276 -29.13 -8.96 -1.18
C ARG A 276 -28.35 -9.31 0.06
N ASP A 277 -28.71 -8.66 1.16
CA ASP A 277 -28.21 -9.04 2.49
C ASP A 277 -29.28 -8.76 3.56
N GLY A 278 -28.89 -8.79 4.84
CA GLY A 278 -29.79 -8.57 5.97
C GLY A 278 -30.50 -7.22 5.95
N THR A 279 -30.02 -6.24 5.20
CA THR A 279 -30.60 -4.90 5.07
C THR A 279 -31.63 -4.78 3.95
N GLY A 280 -31.73 -5.76 3.04
CA GLY A 280 -32.65 -5.74 1.91
C GLY A 280 -31.93 -5.95 0.58
N LEU A 281 -32.56 -5.50 -0.51
CA LEU A 281 -32.00 -5.50 -1.85
C LEU A 281 -31.51 -4.11 -2.21
N ARG A 282 -30.27 -4.00 -2.70
CA ARG A 282 -29.75 -2.79 -3.33
C ARG A 282 -29.13 -3.10 -4.68
N ILE A 283 -29.06 -2.08 -5.52
CA ILE A 283 -28.24 -2.10 -6.74
C ILE A 283 -26.90 -1.46 -6.43
N GLN A 284 -25.81 -2.16 -6.77
CA GLN A 284 -24.45 -1.63 -6.61
C GLN A 284 -24.16 -0.59 -7.69
N GLY A 285 -23.43 0.49 -7.37
CA GLY A 285 -23.04 1.49 -8.38
C GLY A 285 -21.98 0.98 -9.36
N CYS A 286 -21.19 -0.01 -8.91
CA CYS A 286 -20.12 -0.68 -9.61
C CYS A 286 -19.77 -1.96 -8.81
N ILE A 287 -19.05 -2.90 -9.39
CA ILE A 287 -18.67 -4.18 -8.77
C ILE A 287 -17.15 -4.38 -8.86
N SER A 288 -16.50 -4.80 -7.77
CA SER A 288 -15.03 -4.76 -7.62
C SER A 288 -14.29 -6.11 -7.65
N PRO A 289 -14.74 -7.15 -8.37
CA PRO A 289 -14.21 -8.50 -8.22
C PRO A 289 -12.74 -8.65 -8.63
N ILE A 290 -12.29 -7.94 -9.68
CA ILE A 290 -10.91 -8.05 -10.16
C ILE A 290 -9.99 -7.32 -9.18
N TRP A 291 -10.31 -6.06 -8.86
CA TRP A 291 -9.61 -5.27 -7.85
C TRP A 291 -9.47 -6.00 -6.50
N ASP A 292 -10.59 -6.52 -5.98
CA ASP A 292 -10.62 -7.25 -4.70
C ASP A 292 -9.77 -8.53 -4.78
N THR A 293 -9.80 -9.23 -5.92
CA THR A 293 -8.98 -10.44 -6.12
C THR A 293 -7.49 -10.10 -6.19
N ILE A 294 -7.12 -9.02 -6.89
CA ILE A 294 -5.73 -8.54 -6.97
C ILE A 294 -5.21 -8.20 -5.58
N LEU A 295 -5.93 -7.36 -4.84
CA LEU A 295 -5.48 -6.91 -3.53
C LEU A 295 -5.50 -8.03 -2.49
N MET A 296 -6.51 -8.91 -2.49
CA MET A 296 -6.49 -10.09 -1.64
C MET A 296 -5.29 -11.00 -1.95
N THR A 297 -4.94 -11.16 -3.22
CA THR A 297 -3.77 -11.94 -3.63
C THR A 297 -2.48 -11.34 -3.07
N ILE A 298 -2.30 -10.01 -3.16
CA ILE A 298 -1.16 -9.31 -2.58
C ILE A 298 -1.14 -9.49 -1.05
N GLY A 299 -2.29 -9.36 -0.37
CA GLY A 299 -2.41 -9.55 1.07
C GLY A 299 -2.01 -10.95 1.53
N LEU A 300 -2.50 -11.98 0.84
CA LEU A 300 -2.14 -13.37 1.12
C LEU A 300 -0.63 -13.60 0.94
N ILE A 301 -0.05 -13.08 -0.14
CA ILE A 301 1.39 -13.21 -0.39
C ILE A 301 2.17 -12.44 0.68
N ASP A 302 1.81 -11.22 1.00
CA ASP A 302 2.51 -10.40 2.01
C ASP A 302 2.41 -11.03 3.41
N SER A 303 1.33 -11.76 3.71
CA SER A 303 1.17 -12.56 4.95
C SER A 303 1.96 -13.88 4.99
N SER A 304 2.84 -14.12 4.02
CA SER A 304 3.72 -15.30 3.93
C SER A 304 3.02 -16.62 3.58
N LEU A 305 1.86 -16.55 2.93
CA LEU A 305 1.34 -17.73 2.24
C LEU A 305 2.26 -18.07 1.04
N PRO A 306 2.70 -19.33 0.86
CA PRO A 306 3.55 -19.71 -0.26
C PRO A 306 2.90 -19.39 -1.61
N ALA A 307 3.70 -18.99 -2.60
CA ALA A 307 3.20 -18.69 -3.95
C ALA A 307 2.57 -19.92 -4.63
N GLU A 308 3.03 -21.12 -4.28
CA GLU A 308 2.52 -22.40 -4.75
C GLU A 308 1.22 -22.82 -4.05
N SER A 309 0.75 -22.04 -3.08
CA SER A 309 -0.54 -22.29 -2.43
C SER A 309 -1.65 -22.39 -3.48
N PRO A 310 -2.56 -23.38 -3.38
CA PRO A 310 -3.68 -23.52 -4.30
C PRO A 310 -4.54 -22.25 -4.41
N LEU A 311 -4.63 -21.46 -3.34
CA LEU A 311 -5.35 -20.18 -3.32
C LEU A 311 -4.66 -19.14 -4.22
N VAL A 312 -3.35 -18.94 -4.03
CA VAL A 312 -2.55 -18.00 -4.81
C VAL A 312 -2.50 -18.44 -6.28
N ALA A 313 -2.27 -19.73 -6.55
CA ALA A 313 -2.28 -20.27 -7.90
C ALA A 313 -3.65 -20.12 -8.61
N ARG A 314 -4.76 -20.27 -7.87
CA ARG A 314 -6.12 -20.03 -8.41
C ARG A 314 -6.32 -18.56 -8.74
N SER A 315 -5.96 -17.65 -7.83
CA SER A 315 -6.06 -16.20 -8.07
C SER A 315 -5.23 -15.76 -9.29
N SER A 316 -4.00 -16.26 -9.42
CA SER A 316 -3.12 -15.97 -10.57
C SER A 316 -3.76 -16.37 -11.90
N ARG A 317 -4.29 -17.59 -11.98
CA ARG A 317 -5.00 -18.07 -13.18
C ARG A 317 -6.24 -17.24 -13.48
N TYR A 318 -6.96 -16.84 -12.44
CA TYR A 318 -8.13 -15.98 -12.58
C TYR A 318 -7.73 -14.61 -13.15
N LEU A 319 -6.73 -13.94 -12.59
CA LEU A 319 -6.24 -12.65 -13.11
C LEU A 319 -5.81 -12.77 -14.57
N LYS A 320 -4.95 -13.74 -14.91
CA LYS A 320 -4.49 -13.95 -16.29
C LYS A 320 -5.63 -14.15 -17.29
N ALA A 321 -6.72 -14.80 -16.87
CA ALA A 321 -7.89 -15.01 -17.72
C ALA A 321 -8.72 -13.74 -17.96
N HIS A 322 -8.55 -12.70 -17.13
CA HIS A 322 -9.26 -11.41 -17.24
C HIS A 322 -8.35 -10.29 -17.78
N GLN A 323 -7.11 -10.61 -18.19
CA GLN A 323 -6.29 -9.62 -18.89
C GLN A 323 -6.88 -9.32 -20.26
N GLN A 324 -7.01 -8.03 -20.58
CA GLN A 324 -7.58 -7.57 -21.83
C GLN A 324 -6.51 -7.49 -22.92
N LEU A 325 -6.67 -8.34 -23.94
CA LEU A 325 -5.75 -8.46 -25.08
C LEU A 325 -6.47 -8.20 -26.43
N GLY A 326 -7.73 -7.79 -26.38
CA GLY A 326 -8.58 -7.52 -27.53
C GLY A 326 -8.29 -6.17 -28.20
N ASN A 327 -9.13 -5.80 -29.17
CA ASN A 327 -9.03 -4.51 -29.89
C ASN A 327 -10.00 -3.46 -29.33
N GLU A 328 -10.79 -3.82 -28.34
CA GLU A 328 -11.71 -2.97 -27.61
C GLU A 328 -10.91 -1.99 -26.72
N GLY A 329 -11.39 -0.76 -26.61
CA GLY A 329 -10.66 0.27 -25.85
C GLY A 329 -10.85 1.67 -26.37
N ASP A 330 -11.53 2.49 -25.58
CA ASP A 330 -11.73 3.90 -25.90
C ASP A 330 -10.43 4.72 -25.77
N TRP A 331 -9.51 4.27 -24.91
CA TRP A 331 -8.13 4.79 -24.76
C TRP A 331 -7.33 4.78 -26.08
N ARG A 332 -7.71 3.92 -27.05
CA ARG A 332 -7.09 3.82 -28.38
C ARG A 332 -7.35 5.05 -29.25
N VAL A 333 -8.34 5.88 -28.92
CA VAL A 333 -8.71 7.05 -29.73
C VAL A 333 -7.57 8.05 -29.80
N TYR A 334 -6.83 8.26 -28.70
CA TYR A 334 -5.67 9.15 -28.68
C TYR A 334 -4.35 8.42 -28.91
N ASN A 335 -4.29 7.12 -28.59
CA ASN A 335 -3.08 6.33 -28.81
C ASN A 335 -3.35 4.92 -29.35
N GLY A 336 -3.80 4.83 -30.60
CA GLY A 336 -4.18 3.57 -31.24
C GLY A 336 -3.04 2.59 -31.53
N ASN A 337 -1.79 3.03 -31.36
CA ASN A 337 -0.59 2.21 -31.56
C ASN A 337 -0.17 1.44 -30.30
N VAL A 338 -0.78 1.74 -29.14
CA VAL A 338 -0.50 1.05 -27.88
C VAL A 338 -1.19 -0.32 -27.91
N PRO A 339 -0.46 -1.44 -27.72
CA PRO A 339 -1.07 -2.75 -27.59
C PRO A 339 -1.90 -2.84 -26.30
N SER A 340 -3.02 -3.56 -26.37
CA SER A 340 -3.84 -3.86 -25.19
C SER A 340 -3.09 -4.78 -24.23
N GLY A 341 -3.23 -4.49 -22.94
CA GLY A 341 -2.69 -5.34 -21.88
C GLY A 341 -3.24 -5.04 -20.50
N GLY A 342 -4.29 -4.23 -20.42
CA GLY A 342 -4.86 -3.74 -19.18
C GLY A 342 -5.76 -4.75 -18.47
N PHE A 343 -6.15 -4.38 -17.27
CA PHE A 343 -7.15 -5.04 -16.44
C PHE A 343 -8.24 -4.02 -16.12
N SER A 344 -9.47 -4.48 -15.99
CA SER A 344 -10.57 -3.66 -15.48
C SER A 344 -10.90 -4.06 -14.05
N PHE A 345 -11.52 -3.13 -13.35
CA PHE A 345 -12.11 -3.31 -12.03
C PHE A 345 -13.20 -4.40 -11.93
N GLU A 346 -14.07 -4.49 -12.95
CA GLU A 346 -15.27 -5.36 -13.00
C GLU A 346 -15.07 -6.73 -13.68
N TYR A 347 -16.09 -7.59 -13.64
CA TYR A 347 -16.11 -8.85 -14.40
C TYR A 347 -16.09 -8.63 -15.92
N PHE A 348 -16.89 -7.68 -16.41
CA PHE A 348 -17.17 -7.48 -17.84
C PHE A 348 -17.03 -5.99 -18.18
N ASN A 349 -15.87 -5.61 -18.74
CA ASN A 349 -15.60 -4.21 -19.10
C ASN A 349 -14.47 -4.10 -20.12
N SER A 350 -14.63 -4.70 -21.29
CA SER A 350 -13.60 -4.82 -22.33
C SER A 350 -13.14 -3.47 -22.89
N TRP A 351 -13.94 -2.41 -22.73
CA TRP A 351 -13.69 -1.09 -23.31
C TRP A 351 -12.92 -0.14 -22.40
N TYR A 352 -12.93 -0.38 -21.09
CA TYR A 352 -12.36 0.53 -20.10
C TYR A 352 -11.51 -0.23 -19.06
N PRO A 353 -10.36 -0.80 -19.49
CA PRO A 353 -9.31 -1.15 -18.54
C PRO A 353 -8.75 0.11 -17.89
N ASP A 354 -8.30 -0.01 -16.66
CA ASP A 354 -7.79 1.09 -15.86
C ASP A 354 -6.34 0.84 -15.40
N ILE A 355 -5.60 1.93 -15.19
CA ILE A 355 -4.16 1.94 -14.97
C ILE A 355 -3.82 1.43 -13.57
N ASP A 356 -4.66 1.71 -12.57
CA ASP A 356 -4.44 1.29 -11.19
C ASP A 356 -4.71 -0.19 -10.96
N ASP A 357 -5.80 -0.79 -11.50
CA ASP A 357 -5.98 -2.26 -11.51
C ASP A 357 -4.84 -2.92 -12.28
N THR A 358 -4.45 -2.37 -13.43
CA THR A 358 -3.35 -2.93 -14.23
C THR A 358 -2.03 -2.92 -13.45
N ALA A 359 -1.69 -1.81 -12.80
CA ALA A 359 -0.48 -1.71 -11.98
C ALA A 359 -0.53 -2.63 -10.75
N ALA A 360 -1.69 -2.74 -10.09
CA ALA A 360 -1.90 -3.63 -8.97
C ALA A 360 -1.82 -5.12 -9.40
N ALA A 361 -2.36 -5.47 -10.57
CA ALA A 361 -2.27 -6.82 -11.14
C ALA A 361 -0.82 -7.20 -11.42
N ILE A 362 -0.02 -6.28 -11.96
CA ILE A 362 1.44 -6.48 -12.12
C ILE A 362 2.09 -6.71 -10.76
N LEU A 363 1.80 -5.89 -9.75
CA LEU A 363 2.34 -6.09 -8.40
C LEU A 363 1.99 -7.49 -7.85
N ALA A 364 0.75 -7.95 -8.01
CA ALA A 364 0.34 -9.29 -7.60
C ALA A 364 1.14 -10.36 -8.34
N MET A 365 1.23 -10.29 -9.66
CA MET A 365 1.97 -11.25 -10.50
C MET A 365 3.47 -11.29 -10.17
N VAL A 366 4.10 -10.12 -9.97
CA VAL A 366 5.52 -9.99 -9.61
C VAL A 366 5.80 -10.44 -8.18
N LYS A 367 4.83 -10.34 -7.25
CA LYS A 367 4.98 -10.87 -5.89
C LYS A 367 4.86 -12.40 -5.81
N GLN A 368 4.14 -13.03 -6.74
CA GLN A 368 4.03 -14.49 -6.82
C GLN A 368 5.32 -15.16 -7.32
N ASP A 369 5.94 -14.56 -8.33
CA ASP A 369 7.23 -14.88 -8.97
C ASP A 369 7.90 -16.24 -8.65
N PRO A 370 7.63 -17.30 -9.46
CA PRO A 370 8.56 -18.44 -9.60
C PRO A 370 9.50 -18.29 -10.82
N ASN A 371 10.27 -17.20 -10.83
CA ASN A 371 11.13 -16.59 -11.87
C ASN A 371 10.39 -15.89 -13.04
N LEU A 372 9.23 -15.32 -12.72
CA LEU A 372 8.35 -14.43 -13.47
C LEU A 372 7.51 -15.19 -14.51
N LEU A 373 6.95 -16.32 -14.06
CA LEU A 373 6.10 -17.22 -14.85
C LEU A 373 5.02 -16.46 -15.63
N ASP A 374 5.19 -16.51 -16.96
CA ASP A 374 4.42 -15.83 -17.99
C ASP A 374 4.69 -14.31 -18.03
N LEU A 375 5.94 -13.97 -18.34
CA LEU A 375 6.40 -12.59 -18.48
C LEU A 375 5.65 -11.82 -19.58
N GLY A 376 5.10 -12.51 -20.59
CA GLY A 376 4.31 -11.91 -21.67
C GLY A 376 3.18 -11.03 -21.13
N PRO A 377 2.21 -11.59 -20.37
CA PRO A 377 1.19 -10.83 -19.64
C PRO A 377 1.69 -9.58 -18.91
N ILE A 378 2.78 -9.71 -18.15
CA ILE A 378 3.35 -8.59 -17.39
C ILE A 378 3.87 -7.51 -18.33
N LEU A 379 4.63 -7.88 -19.37
CA LEU A 379 5.20 -6.91 -20.31
C LEU A 379 4.13 -6.26 -21.18
N SER A 380 3.06 -6.96 -21.56
CA SER A 380 1.92 -6.36 -22.25
C SER A 380 1.24 -5.30 -21.38
N ALA A 381 1.03 -5.61 -20.10
CA ALA A 381 0.46 -4.65 -19.14
C ALA A 381 1.38 -3.44 -18.92
N VAL A 382 2.69 -3.65 -18.76
CA VAL A 382 3.69 -2.56 -18.66
C VAL A 382 3.69 -1.71 -19.92
N GLN A 383 3.68 -2.32 -21.10
CA GLN A 383 3.66 -1.58 -22.37
C GLN A 383 2.39 -0.73 -22.51
N TRP A 384 1.25 -1.26 -22.07
CA TRP A 384 -0.02 -0.53 -22.07
C TRP A 384 0.04 0.69 -21.13
N ILE A 385 0.50 0.53 -19.88
CA ILE A 385 0.68 1.63 -18.93
C ILE A 385 1.65 2.71 -19.47
N LEU A 386 2.80 2.30 -20.03
CA LEU A 386 3.77 3.23 -20.60
C LEU A 386 3.18 4.06 -21.75
N GLY A 387 2.29 3.45 -22.54
CA GLY A 387 1.60 4.11 -23.65
C GLY A 387 0.60 5.20 -23.23
N LEU A 388 0.14 5.15 -21.98
CA LEU A 388 -0.92 6.02 -21.45
C LEU A 388 -0.43 7.10 -20.47
N GLN A 389 0.88 7.21 -20.24
CA GLN A 389 1.43 8.27 -19.39
C GLN A 389 1.16 9.66 -19.97
N ASN A 390 0.68 10.60 -19.17
CA ASN A 390 0.43 11.97 -19.59
C ASN A 390 1.73 12.76 -19.78
N ASP A 391 1.63 13.88 -20.50
CA ASP A 391 2.73 14.80 -20.80
C ASP A 391 3.26 15.49 -19.53
N ASP A 392 2.42 15.62 -18.49
CA ASP A 392 2.81 16.10 -17.16
C ASP A 392 3.68 15.09 -16.37
N GLY A 393 3.80 13.85 -16.85
CA GLY A 393 4.57 12.78 -16.22
C GLY A 393 3.76 11.87 -15.29
N GLY A 394 2.52 12.22 -14.97
CA GLY A 394 1.62 11.37 -14.18
C GLY A 394 0.77 10.42 -15.04
N TRP A 395 -0.10 9.68 -14.35
CA TRP A 395 -1.14 8.85 -14.97
C TRP A 395 -2.51 9.17 -14.39
N ALA A 396 -3.49 9.19 -15.29
CA ALA A 396 -4.91 9.17 -14.98
C ALA A 396 -5.40 7.73 -14.75
N ALA A 397 -6.70 7.53 -14.47
CA ALA A 397 -7.23 6.18 -14.29
C ALA A 397 -7.40 5.42 -15.62
N PHE A 398 -7.96 6.04 -16.66
CA PHE A 398 -8.34 5.34 -17.90
C PHE A 398 -7.68 5.89 -19.16
N ASP A 399 -7.63 7.22 -19.30
CA ASP A 399 -7.33 7.88 -20.58
C ASP A 399 -6.09 8.78 -20.51
N ARG A 400 -5.33 8.78 -21.61
CA ARG A 400 -4.23 9.75 -21.83
C ARG A 400 -4.79 11.13 -22.21
N GLU A 401 -4.20 12.19 -21.64
CA GLU A 401 -4.49 13.61 -21.90
C GLU A 401 -5.97 13.98 -21.71
N ASN A 402 -6.63 13.38 -20.72
CA ASN A 402 -8.00 13.70 -20.32
C ASN A 402 -8.05 14.78 -19.23
N ASN A 403 -7.33 15.88 -19.45
CA ASN A 403 -7.08 16.95 -18.48
C ASN A 403 -7.75 18.29 -18.85
N TYR A 404 -8.83 18.25 -19.65
CA TYR A 404 -9.51 19.46 -20.17
C TYR A 404 -10.48 20.02 -19.11
N LEU A 405 -9.95 20.37 -17.93
CA LEU A 405 -10.71 20.70 -16.72
C LEU A 405 -11.73 21.82 -16.89
N PHE A 406 -11.58 22.67 -17.92
CA PHE A 406 -12.60 23.67 -18.25
C PHE A 406 -13.97 23.04 -18.60
N LEU A 407 -14.02 21.77 -19.02
CA LEU A 407 -15.26 21.03 -19.29
C LEU A 407 -16.12 20.85 -18.04
N ASN A 408 -15.53 20.90 -16.84
CA ASN A 408 -16.28 20.89 -15.59
C ASN A 408 -17.17 22.14 -15.44
N LYS A 409 -16.91 23.21 -16.18
CA LYS A 409 -17.70 24.46 -16.16
C LYS A 409 -18.94 24.43 -17.06
N ILE A 410 -19.21 23.32 -17.75
CA ILE A 410 -20.44 23.13 -18.51
C ILE A 410 -21.62 23.07 -17.50
N PRO A 411 -22.75 23.76 -17.73
CA PRO A 411 -23.90 23.76 -16.81
C PRO A 411 -24.46 22.37 -16.43
N PHE A 412 -24.15 21.35 -17.23
CA PHE A 412 -24.53 19.96 -16.97
C PHE A 412 -23.57 19.24 -16.00
N SER A 413 -22.34 19.74 -15.83
CA SER A 413 -21.30 19.18 -14.95
C SER A 413 -21.34 19.85 -13.56
N ASP A 414 -22.44 19.72 -12.83
CA ASP A 414 -22.55 20.28 -11.47
C ASP A 414 -21.85 19.44 -10.38
N MET A 415 -21.09 18.43 -10.78
CA MET A 415 -20.30 17.53 -9.92
C MET A 415 -18.78 17.57 -10.21
N ASP A 416 -18.30 18.50 -11.05
CA ASP A 416 -16.89 18.67 -11.42
C ASP A 416 -16.13 17.37 -11.83
N SER A 417 -16.84 16.42 -12.44
CA SER A 417 -16.37 15.05 -12.67
C SER A 417 -16.28 14.65 -14.15
N PHE A 418 -16.06 15.60 -15.06
CA PHE A 418 -16.04 15.30 -16.51
C PHE A 418 -14.66 14.93 -17.04
N CYS A 419 -13.61 15.09 -16.25
CA CYS A 419 -12.23 14.85 -16.67
C CYS A 419 -11.53 13.82 -15.78
N ASP A 420 -10.53 13.16 -16.36
CA ASP A 420 -9.67 12.15 -15.75
C ASP A 420 -8.20 12.60 -15.86
N PRO A 421 -7.78 13.59 -15.04
CA PRO A 421 -6.40 14.07 -15.05
C PRO A 421 -5.45 13.11 -14.34
N SER A 422 -4.14 13.34 -14.46
CA SER A 422 -3.13 12.63 -13.66
C SER A 422 -3.37 12.81 -12.16
N THR A 423 -3.18 11.76 -11.37
CA THR A 423 -3.31 11.83 -9.90
C THR A 423 -2.16 11.14 -9.17
N ALA A 424 -1.87 11.62 -7.96
CA ALA A 424 -0.73 11.17 -7.17
C ALA A 424 -0.85 9.70 -6.72
N ASP A 425 -2.04 9.24 -6.38
CA ASP A 425 -2.32 7.86 -5.97
C ASP A 425 -2.09 6.85 -7.11
N VAL A 426 -2.65 7.11 -8.30
CA VAL A 426 -2.43 6.24 -9.48
C VAL A 426 -0.95 6.26 -9.88
N THR A 427 -0.34 7.45 -9.93
CA THR A 427 1.08 7.59 -10.28
C THR A 427 2.00 6.88 -9.29
N GLY A 428 1.72 7.00 -7.99
CA GLY A 428 2.43 6.29 -6.92
C GLY A 428 2.36 4.77 -7.09
N ARG A 429 1.18 4.24 -7.45
CA ARG A 429 0.98 2.81 -7.73
C ARG A 429 1.78 2.32 -8.93
N VAL A 430 1.80 3.10 -10.02
CA VAL A 430 2.56 2.75 -11.23
C VAL A 430 4.06 2.67 -10.92
N ILE A 431 4.62 3.62 -10.17
CA ILE A 431 6.05 3.59 -9.85
C ILE A 431 6.40 2.51 -8.82
N GLU A 432 5.48 2.10 -7.93
CA GLU A 432 5.63 0.91 -7.07
C GLU A 432 5.77 -0.34 -7.94
N CYS A 433 4.87 -0.48 -8.91
CA CYS A 433 4.88 -1.57 -9.89
C CYS A 433 6.20 -1.64 -10.67
N PHE A 434 6.62 -0.53 -11.30
CA PHE A 434 7.86 -0.49 -12.07
C PHE A 434 9.09 -0.74 -11.21
N GLY A 435 9.13 -0.15 -10.01
CA GLY A 435 10.22 -0.33 -9.05
C GLY A 435 10.37 -1.78 -8.59
N LEU A 436 9.27 -2.44 -8.24
CA LEU A 436 9.30 -3.84 -7.83
C LEU A 436 9.66 -4.78 -8.98
N LEU A 437 9.16 -4.53 -10.20
CA LEU A 437 9.49 -5.32 -11.37
C LEU A 437 10.98 -5.20 -11.74
N ALA A 438 11.51 -3.97 -11.74
CA ALA A 438 12.94 -3.72 -11.91
C ALA A 438 13.77 -4.43 -10.83
N LYS A 439 13.28 -4.46 -9.58
CA LYS A 439 13.93 -5.18 -8.46
C LYS A 439 14.18 -6.63 -8.78
N ARG A 440 13.10 -7.32 -9.12
CA ARG A 440 13.11 -8.75 -9.39
C ARG A 440 13.94 -9.05 -10.63
N GLY A 441 13.79 -8.23 -11.68
CA GLY A 441 14.58 -8.32 -12.91
C GLY A 441 16.10 -8.23 -12.66
N ALA A 442 16.54 -7.28 -11.82
CA ALA A 442 17.96 -7.10 -11.50
C ALA A 442 18.54 -8.30 -10.72
N VAL A 443 17.79 -8.82 -9.73
CA VAL A 443 18.19 -10.01 -8.95
C VAL A 443 18.31 -11.24 -9.86
N LEU A 444 17.35 -11.44 -10.76
CA LEU A 444 17.38 -12.56 -11.71
C LEU A 444 18.56 -12.44 -12.68
N SER A 445 18.84 -11.22 -13.16
CA SER A 445 19.95 -10.94 -14.08
C SER A 445 21.31 -11.25 -13.44
N ARG A 446 21.51 -10.88 -12.16
CA ARG A 446 22.70 -11.25 -11.37
C ARG A 446 22.88 -12.78 -11.25
N ASN A 447 21.79 -13.53 -11.28
CA ASN A 447 21.78 -15.00 -11.24
C ASN A 447 21.85 -15.66 -12.63
N GLY A 448 22.20 -14.91 -13.68
CA GLY A 448 22.38 -15.43 -15.05
C GLY A 448 21.08 -15.66 -15.81
N LYS A 449 19.93 -15.20 -15.29
CA LYS A 449 18.63 -15.22 -15.98
C LYS A 449 18.27 -13.77 -16.32
N THR A 450 18.25 -13.37 -17.60
CA THR A 450 17.74 -12.03 -17.96
C THR A 450 16.33 -12.17 -18.51
N PRO A 451 15.27 -12.13 -17.66
CA PRO A 451 13.90 -12.28 -18.15
C PRO A 451 13.41 -11.01 -18.85
N ILE A 452 13.71 -9.81 -18.31
CA ILE A 452 13.13 -8.54 -18.79
C ILE A 452 14.06 -7.90 -19.84
N PRO A 453 13.56 -7.59 -21.05
CA PRO A 453 14.35 -6.88 -22.06
C PRO A 453 14.84 -5.52 -21.57
N ARG A 454 16.06 -5.14 -21.96
CA ARG A 454 16.69 -3.90 -21.48
C ARG A 454 15.89 -2.63 -21.81
N PHE A 455 15.27 -2.57 -23.00
CA PHE A 455 14.48 -1.42 -23.41
C PHE A 455 13.28 -1.16 -22.47
N PHE A 456 12.62 -2.21 -21.97
CA PHE A 456 11.54 -2.06 -20.98
C PHE A 456 12.05 -1.42 -19.69
N ILE A 457 13.25 -1.80 -19.23
CA ILE A 457 13.87 -1.20 -18.05
C ILE A 457 14.17 0.29 -18.28
N ASP A 458 14.71 0.63 -19.44
CA ASP A 458 15.06 2.02 -19.79
C ASP A 458 13.80 2.89 -19.96
N ASP A 459 12.74 2.36 -20.58
CA ASP A 459 11.45 3.04 -20.74
C ASP A 459 10.74 3.25 -19.39
N MET A 460 10.69 2.22 -18.53
CA MET A 460 10.14 2.34 -17.17
C MET A 460 10.92 3.36 -16.33
N SER A 461 12.26 3.36 -16.43
CA SER A 461 13.10 4.34 -15.73
C SER A 461 12.79 5.76 -16.18
N SER A 462 12.72 5.99 -17.50
CA SER A 462 12.44 7.31 -18.08
C SER A 462 11.03 7.80 -17.73
N ALA A 463 10.05 6.90 -17.72
CA ALA A 463 8.68 7.20 -17.29
C ALA A 463 8.63 7.54 -15.80
N THR A 464 9.35 6.79 -14.96
CA THR A 464 9.42 7.02 -13.51
C THR A 464 10.07 8.35 -13.16
N GLU A 465 11.11 8.78 -13.88
CA GLU A 465 11.73 10.09 -13.65
C GLU A 465 10.73 11.24 -13.84
N ARG A 466 9.92 11.19 -14.90
CA ARG A 466 8.84 12.17 -15.10
C ARG A 466 7.74 12.06 -14.05
N ALA A 467 7.43 10.85 -13.61
CA ALA A 467 6.46 10.60 -12.55
C ALA A 467 6.88 11.21 -11.21
N ILE A 468 8.16 11.12 -10.85
CA ILE A 468 8.70 11.73 -9.63
C ILE A 468 8.64 13.26 -9.73
N ASP A 469 8.89 13.82 -10.92
CA ASP A 469 8.71 15.25 -11.18
C ASP A 469 7.26 15.69 -10.97
N PHE A 470 6.29 14.96 -11.52
CA PHE A 470 4.86 15.18 -11.28
C PHE A 470 4.51 15.06 -9.79
N LEU A 471 4.94 14.01 -9.10
CA LEU A 471 4.67 13.82 -7.67
C LEU A 471 5.27 14.95 -6.81
N SER A 472 6.37 15.55 -7.25
CA SER A 472 6.95 16.71 -6.56
C SER A 472 6.12 17.99 -6.72
N THR A 473 5.39 18.14 -7.82
CA THR A 473 4.49 19.28 -8.02
C THR A 473 3.16 19.10 -7.29
N GLU A 474 2.73 17.85 -7.13
CA GLU A 474 1.49 17.49 -6.42
C GLU A 474 1.67 17.34 -4.89
N GLN A 475 2.89 17.43 -4.37
CA GLN A 475 3.10 17.33 -2.92
C GLN A 475 2.60 18.59 -2.22
N GLU A 476 1.75 18.40 -1.21
CA GLU A 476 1.24 19.48 -0.38
C GLU A 476 2.33 20.11 0.49
N ALA A 477 2.10 21.35 0.91
CA ALA A 477 3.05 22.08 1.75
C ALA A 477 3.33 21.42 3.12
N ASP A 478 2.42 20.57 3.60
CA ASP A 478 2.56 19.82 4.84
C ASP A 478 3.23 18.45 4.67
N GLY A 479 3.59 18.09 3.43
CA GLY A 479 4.25 16.86 3.03
C GLY A 479 3.32 15.78 2.49
N SER A 480 2.00 15.93 2.58
CA SER A 480 1.02 14.92 2.15
C SER A 480 0.74 14.95 0.64
N TRP A 481 0.00 13.95 0.15
CA TRP A 481 -0.57 13.92 -1.20
C TRP A 481 -2.05 13.63 -1.15
N TYR A 482 -2.82 14.33 -1.99
CA TYR A 482 -4.25 14.13 -2.18
C TYR A 482 -4.57 12.72 -2.72
N GLY A 483 -5.62 12.09 -2.18
CA GLY A 483 -6.12 10.78 -2.61
C GLY A 483 -7.38 10.93 -3.46
N ARG A 484 -7.28 10.69 -4.77
CA ARG A 484 -8.41 10.81 -5.70
C ARG A 484 -9.41 9.66 -5.56
N TRP A 485 -8.93 8.44 -5.35
CA TRP A 485 -9.75 7.21 -5.37
C TRP A 485 -9.94 6.55 -4.00
N GLY A 486 -9.08 6.87 -3.03
CA GLY A 486 -9.21 6.47 -1.63
C GLY A 486 -9.19 7.69 -0.71
N SER A 487 -10.01 7.68 0.35
CA SER A 487 -10.17 8.79 1.27
C SER A 487 -9.04 8.85 2.30
N ASN A 488 -8.22 9.90 2.33
CA ASN A 488 -7.94 10.91 1.30
C ASN A 488 -6.41 11.13 1.29
N TYR A 489 -5.91 12.05 2.12
CA TYR A 489 -4.49 12.35 2.21
C TYR A 489 -3.68 11.18 2.80
N ILE A 490 -4.26 10.37 3.68
CA ILE A 490 -3.61 9.14 4.17
C ILE A 490 -3.38 8.16 3.01
N TYR A 491 -4.38 7.99 2.14
CA TYR A 491 -4.32 7.07 1.01
C TYR A 491 -3.31 7.52 -0.05
N GLY A 492 -3.40 8.79 -0.47
CA GLY A 492 -2.48 9.38 -1.44
C GLY A 492 -1.03 9.31 -0.93
N THR A 493 -0.79 9.79 0.29
CA THR A 493 0.54 9.78 0.90
C THR A 493 1.12 8.37 1.03
N SER A 494 0.32 7.40 1.49
CA SER A 494 0.77 6.01 1.59
C SER A 494 1.17 5.43 0.23
N THR A 495 0.36 5.67 -0.81
CA THR A 495 0.58 5.05 -2.12
C THR A 495 1.84 5.63 -2.78
N VAL A 496 2.05 6.94 -2.67
CA VAL A 496 3.28 7.61 -3.14
C VAL A 496 4.51 7.09 -2.40
N LEU A 497 4.47 6.99 -1.06
CA LEU A 497 5.59 6.47 -0.26
C LEU A 497 5.93 5.01 -0.60
N CYS A 498 4.93 4.13 -0.77
CA CYS A 498 5.16 2.75 -1.20
C CYS A 498 5.82 2.66 -2.58
N GLY A 499 5.55 3.61 -3.47
CA GLY A 499 6.17 3.69 -4.78
C GLY A 499 7.61 4.22 -4.75
N LEU A 500 7.83 5.34 -4.05
CA LEU A 500 9.10 6.05 -4.02
C LEU A 500 10.24 5.24 -3.39
N VAL A 501 9.96 4.33 -2.45
CA VAL A 501 11.00 3.52 -1.77
C VAL A 501 11.92 2.76 -2.75
N TYR A 502 11.39 2.36 -3.90
CA TYR A 502 12.16 1.65 -4.92
C TYR A 502 13.12 2.54 -5.71
N HIS A 503 12.98 3.86 -5.64
CA HIS A 503 13.70 4.80 -6.50
C HIS A 503 14.58 5.78 -5.73
N LEU A 504 14.36 5.93 -4.42
CA LEU A 504 15.07 6.91 -3.59
C LEU A 504 16.28 6.36 -2.83
N GLU A 505 16.34 5.05 -2.57
CA GLU A 505 17.43 4.42 -1.81
C GLU A 505 18.36 3.62 -2.73
N GLY A 506 19.67 3.87 -2.64
CA GLY A 506 20.70 3.15 -3.39
C GLY A 506 20.64 1.66 -3.08
N TRP A 507 20.52 0.85 -4.14
CA TRP A 507 20.24 -0.58 -4.09
C TRP A 507 21.42 -1.48 -3.67
N ASP A 508 22.38 -0.94 -2.93
CA ASP A 508 23.58 -1.66 -2.51
C ASP A 508 24.07 -1.18 -1.13
N ASP A 509 24.38 -2.12 -0.24
CA ASP A 509 25.01 -1.89 1.08
C ASP A 509 26.46 -1.39 0.97
N THR A 510 26.89 -0.90 -0.19
CA THR A 510 28.24 -0.37 -0.41
C THR A 510 28.23 0.96 -1.18
N TYR A 511 28.44 2.02 -0.40
CA TYR A 511 28.77 3.41 -0.76
C TYR A 511 27.65 4.34 -1.25
N PRO A 512 27.71 5.62 -0.83
CA PRO A 512 26.64 6.59 -1.03
C PRO A 512 26.73 7.23 -2.41
N VAL A 513 25.59 7.39 -3.08
CA VAL A 513 25.40 8.49 -4.02
C VAL A 513 24.47 9.50 -3.37
N MET A 514 25.09 10.36 -2.56
CA MET A 514 24.60 11.71 -2.29
C MET A 514 24.79 12.52 -3.57
N GLU A 515 23.78 12.57 -4.43
CA GLU A 515 23.63 13.69 -5.36
C GLU A 515 22.13 13.97 -5.53
N LYS A 516 21.65 14.96 -4.75
CA LYS A 516 20.43 15.78 -4.94
C LYS A 516 19.50 15.36 -6.09
N ARG A 517 18.75 14.26 -5.96
CA ARG A 517 17.76 13.84 -6.99
C ARG A 517 16.30 13.96 -6.55
N HIS A 518 16.04 14.22 -5.28
CA HIS A 518 14.69 14.04 -4.77
C HIS A 518 14.03 15.41 -4.64
N LYS A 519 13.21 15.76 -5.64
CA LYS A 519 12.33 16.94 -5.62
C LYS A 519 11.17 16.77 -4.62
N VAL A 520 10.92 15.54 -4.19
CA VAL A 520 9.91 15.15 -3.21
C VAL A 520 10.53 15.13 -1.80
N ASP A 521 9.82 15.69 -0.82
CA ASP A 521 10.20 15.64 0.60
C ASP A 521 9.52 14.45 1.30
N THR A 522 10.18 13.30 1.29
CA THR A 522 9.67 12.11 1.99
C THR A 522 9.72 12.23 3.51
N HIS A 523 10.59 13.07 4.08
CA HIS A 523 10.63 13.25 5.53
C HIS A 523 9.39 13.99 6.01
N ALA A 524 9.00 15.07 5.31
CA ALA A 524 7.77 15.78 5.59
C ALA A 524 6.54 14.87 5.53
N ALA A 525 6.49 13.97 4.53
CA ALA A 525 5.41 12.98 4.39
C ALA A 525 5.36 11.96 5.54
N LEU A 526 6.51 11.41 5.94
CA LEU A 526 6.62 10.48 7.07
C LEU A 526 6.23 11.17 8.38
N ASP A 527 6.70 12.39 8.60
CA ASP A 527 6.35 13.21 9.78
C ASP A 527 4.88 13.60 9.77
N TRP A 528 4.28 13.84 8.60
CA TRP A 528 2.85 14.08 8.45
C TRP A 528 2.03 12.86 8.91
N LEU A 529 2.37 11.66 8.44
CA LEU A 529 1.71 10.43 8.89
C LEU A 529 1.86 10.26 10.40
N LYS A 530 3.06 10.44 10.95
CA LYS A 530 3.29 10.33 12.41
C LYS A 530 2.46 11.33 13.22
N ARG A 531 2.36 12.58 12.74
CA ARG A 531 1.58 13.64 13.41
C ARG A 531 0.07 13.38 13.41
N HIS A 532 -0.45 12.69 12.38
CA HIS A 532 -1.87 12.38 12.25
C HIS A 532 -2.26 11.00 12.83
N GLN A 533 -1.37 10.37 13.61
CA GLN A 533 -1.72 9.15 14.35
C GLN A 533 -2.65 9.47 15.51
N ASN A 534 -3.79 8.78 15.59
CA ASN A 534 -4.75 8.96 16.67
C ASN A 534 -4.19 8.46 18.02
N PRO A 535 -4.75 8.92 19.17
CA PRO A 535 -4.34 8.46 20.50
C PRO A 535 -4.46 6.93 20.69
N ASP A 536 -5.41 6.29 20.03
CA ASP A 536 -5.61 4.83 20.07
C ASP A 536 -4.56 4.03 19.28
N GLY A 537 -3.67 4.72 18.56
CA GLY A 537 -2.60 4.14 17.74
C GLY A 537 -2.99 3.90 16.28
N GLY A 538 -4.26 4.04 15.92
CA GLY A 538 -4.71 3.93 14.53
C GLY A 538 -4.59 5.25 13.76
N TRP A 539 -5.02 5.21 12.50
CA TRP A 539 -5.22 6.38 11.64
C TRP A 539 -6.62 6.37 11.06
N GLY A 540 -7.16 7.57 10.90
CA GLY A 540 -8.52 7.81 10.45
C GLY A 540 -8.62 9.14 9.73
N GLU A 541 -9.39 9.19 8.66
CA GLU A 541 -9.66 10.39 7.89
C GLU A 541 -11.10 10.40 7.41
N ARG A 542 -11.77 11.53 7.65
CA ARG A 542 -13.16 11.74 7.25
C ARG A 542 -13.26 12.21 5.80
N LEU A 543 -14.41 11.93 5.18
CA LEU A 543 -14.72 12.33 3.80
C LEU A 543 -14.78 13.86 3.63
N GLU A 544 -15.08 14.58 4.71
CA GLU A 544 -15.11 16.05 4.73
C GLU A 544 -13.76 16.69 4.36
N SER A 545 -12.65 15.95 4.50
CA SER A 545 -11.33 16.39 4.04
C SER A 545 -11.26 16.72 2.54
N TYR A 546 -12.21 16.24 1.72
CA TYR A 546 -12.29 16.55 0.28
C TYR A 546 -12.71 17.99 -0.03
N TYR A 547 -13.45 18.64 0.86
CA TYR A 547 -13.87 20.04 0.68
C TYR A 547 -13.35 20.96 1.79
N GLU A 548 -12.85 20.41 2.89
CA GLU A 548 -12.20 21.13 3.97
C GLU A 548 -10.80 20.54 4.23
N PRO A 549 -9.77 21.00 3.50
CA PRO A 549 -8.40 20.47 3.61
C PRO A 549 -7.80 20.57 5.01
N SER A 550 -8.32 21.46 5.88
CA SER A 550 -7.88 21.54 7.28
C SER A 550 -8.20 20.29 8.12
N LEU A 551 -9.07 19.40 7.61
CA LEU A 551 -9.40 18.10 8.18
C LEU A 551 -8.55 16.94 7.62
N ALA A 552 -7.53 17.22 6.80
CA ALA A 552 -6.62 16.22 6.25
C ALA A 552 -6.06 15.31 7.36
N GLY A 553 -6.12 13.99 7.16
CA GLY A 553 -5.65 12.99 8.12
C GLY A 553 -6.39 12.97 9.47
N ASN A 554 -7.56 13.61 9.59
CA ASN A 554 -8.32 13.66 10.83
C ASN A 554 -9.64 12.89 10.73
N GLY A 555 -9.84 11.92 11.63
CA GLY A 555 -11.05 11.10 11.70
C GLY A 555 -10.92 9.92 12.66
N PRO A 556 -12.03 9.22 12.95
CA PRO A 556 -11.99 7.98 13.72
C PRO A 556 -11.10 6.95 13.04
N SER A 557 -10.26 6.25 13.81
CA SER A 557 -9.37 5.23 13.27
C SER A 557 -10.16 4.16 12.51
N THR A 558 -9.71 3.80 11.31
CA THR A 558 -10.28 2.71 10.50
C THR A 558 -9.20 1.67 10.22
N ALA A 559 -9.61 0.42 9.92
CA ALA A 559 -8.65 -0.66 9.71
C ALA A 559 -7.87 -0.45 8.41
N SER A 560 -8.55 -0.02 7.34
CA SER A 560 -7.94 0.24 6.05
C SER A 560 -7.00 1.45 6.07
N GLN A 561 -7.42 2.60 6.63
CA GLN A 561 -6.56 3.79 6.71
C GLN A 561 -5.37 3.60 7.66
N THR A 562 -5.55 2.89 8.77
CA THR A 562 -4.42 2.47 9.62
C THR A 562 -3.43 1.61 8.86
N ALA A 563 -3.92 0.66 8.07
CA ALA A 563 -3.05 -0.19 7.27
C ALA A 563 -2.31 0.58 6.16
N TRP A 564 -2.94 1.58 5.54
CA TRP A 564 -2.26 2.48 4.59
C TRP A 564 -1.12 3.23 5.27
N ALA A 565 -1.40 3.93 6.38
CA ALA A 565 -0.37 4.64 7.13
C ALA A 565 0.79 3.71 7.53
N LEU A 566 0.49 2.49 8.01
CA LEU A 566 1.50 1.48 8.31
C LEU A 566 2.33 1.06 7.09
N MET A 567 1.71 0.83 5.94
CA MET A 567 2.44 0.46 4.72
C MET A 567 3.36 1.58 4.24
N GLY A 568 2.91 2.84 4.29
CA GLY A 568 3.72 4.00 3.97
C GLY A 568 4.92 4.16 4.92
N LEU A 569 4.70 4.01 6.23
CA LEU A 569 5.77 4.11 7.24
C LEU A 569 6.77 2.93 7.15
N LEU A 570 6.27 1.69 6.99
CA LEU A 570 7.10 0.47 6.88
C LEU A 570 8.01 0.47 5.65
N ALA A 571 7.73 1.29 4.64
CA ALA A 571 8.59 1.44 3.49
C ALA A 571 9.93 2.10 3.86
N TYR A 572 9.98 2.95 4.89
CA TYR A 572 11.16 3.76 5.23
C TYR A 572 11.65 3.56 6.67
N LEU A 573 10.83 3.01 7.57
CA LEU A 573 11.12 2.93 9.00
C LEU A 573 11.16 1.48 9.47
N ALA A 574 11.99 1.23 10.49
CA ALA A 574 12.05 -0.07 11.13
C ALA A 574 10.72 -0.41 11.82
N PRO A 575 10.30 -1.69 11.86
CA PRO A 575 9.09 -2.12 12.57
C PRO A 575 9.03 -1.72 14.05
N THR A 576 10.19 -1.42 14.65
CA THR A 576 10.34 -0.96 16.03
C THR A 576 10.02 0.52 16.24
N ASP A 577 9.77 1.31 15.18
CA ASP A 577 9.29 2.69 15.33
C ASP A 577 7.99 2.69 16.17
N GLU A 578 7.88 3.64 17.09
CA GLU A 578 6.76 3.71 18.03
C GLU A 578 5.42 3.83 17.30
N SER A 579 5.39 4.61 16.21
CA SER A 579 4.16 4.86 15.44
C SER A 579 3.68 3.57 14.78
N ILE A 580 4.61 2.80 14.21
CA ILE A 580 4.34 1.49 13.61
C ILE A 580 3.85 0.51 14.67
N THR A 581 4.56 0.42 15.81
CA THR A 581 4.20 -0.47 16.92
C THR A 581 2.78 -0.20 17.42
N ARG A 582 2.42 1.07 17.62
CA ARG A 582 1.07 1.48 18.04
C ARG A 582 0.00 1.14 17.00
N GLY A 583 0.29 1.31 15.71
CA GLY A 583 -0.62 0.92 14.62
C GLY A 583 -0.88 -0.58 14.55
N ILE A 584 0.17 -1.40 14.73
CA ILE A 584 0.05 -2.86 14.80
C ILE A 584 -0.80 -3.28 16.01
N GLN A 585 -0.60 -2.63 17.16
CA GLN A 585 -1.40 -2.86 18.36
C GLN A 585 -2.87 -2.48 18.14
N TYR A 586 -3.14 -1.37 17.45
CA TYR A 586 -4.49 -0.98 17.06
C TYR A 586 -5.17 -2.07 16.21
N LEU A 587 -4.53 -2.52 15.12
CA LEU A 587 -5.09 -3.57 14.26
C LEU A 587 -5.28 -4.88 15.04
N SER A 588 -4.30 -5.27 15.87
CA SER A 588 -4.40 -6.50 16.66
C SER A 588 -5.53 -6.46 17.69
N ARG A 589 -5.77 -5.28 18.31
CA ARG A 589 -6.82 -5.08 19.31
C ARG A 589 -8.22 -5.01 18.70
N THR A 590 -8.34 -4.42 17.52
CA THR A 590 -9.63 -4.22 16.83
C THR A 590 -10.06 -5.40 15.97
N GLN A 591 -9.17 -6.38 15.74
CA GLN A 591 -9.52 -7.62 15.06
C GLN A 591 -10.56 -8.41 15.85
N ILE A 592 -11.61 -8.85 15.16
CA ILE A 592 -12.67 -9.69 15.72
C ILE A 592 -12.07 -11.03 16.17
N LYS A 593 -12.32 -11.42 17.42
CA LYS A 593 -11.68 -12.61 18.04
C LYS A 593 -12.50 -13.88 17.96
N GLU A 594 -13.82 -13.77 17.89
CA GLU A 594 -14.74 -14.91 17.97
C GLU A 594 -15.89 -14.77 16.96
N GLY A 595 -16.58 -15.88 16.70
CA GLY A 595 -17.69 -15.95 15.73
C GLY A 595 -17.23 -16.20 14.30
N GLU A 596 -18.18 -16.14 13.35
CA GLU A 596 -17.94 -16.44 11.93
C GLU A 596 -16.98 -15.44 11.27
N LEU A 597 -16.91 -14.22 11.81
CA LEU A 597 -16.04 -13.15 11.34
C LEU A 597 -14.71 -13.09 12.12
N ALA A 598 -14.35 -14.11 12.90
CA ALA A 598 -13.08 -14.15 13.62
C ALA A 598 -11.89 -14.00 12.65
N GLY A 599 -10.95 -13.12 13.00
CA GLY A 599 -9.80 -12.76 12.17
C GLY A 599 -10.02 -11.56 11.25
N SER A 600 -11.25 -11.06 11.11
CA SER A 600 -11.60 -9.90 10.27
C SER A 600 -11.66 -8.59 11.05
N TRP A 601 -11.80 -7.47 10.33
CA TRP A 601 -12.09 -6.14 10.90
C TRP A 601 -13.42 -5.60 10.41
N LYS A 602 -14.19 -5.02 11.33
CA LYS A 602 -15.40 -4.28 10.98
C LYS A 602 -15.02 -2.84 10.59
N GLU A 603 -15.60 -2.35 9.50
CA GLU A 603 -15.40 -0.99 9.02
C GLU A 603 -16.69 -0.50 8.36
N ASP A 604 -17.38 0.43 9.02
CA ASP A 604 -18.63 1.02 8.51
C ASP A 604 -18.35 2.34 7.77
N HIS A 605 -17.25 3.04 8.12
CA HIS A 605 -16.83 4.27 7.44
C HIS A 605 -16.38 3.99 6.01
N TYR A 606 -16.74 4.92 5.12
CA TYR A 606 -16.41 4.83 3.70
C TYR A 606 -14.97 5.33 3.52
N THR A 607 -14.14 4.50 2.89
CA THR A 607 -12.73 4.79 2.67
C THR A 607 -12.38 4.84 1.18
N GLY A 608 -13.34 4.59 0.30
CA GLY A 608 -13.22 4.78 -1.16
C GLY A 608 -13.97 6.00 -1.66
N THR A 609 -13.52 6.54 -2.78
CA THR A 609 -14.07 7.76 -3.39
C THR A 609 -14.25 7.55 -4.89
N GLY A 610 -15.47 7.73 -5.39
CA GLY A 610 -15.74 7.75 -6.83
C GLY A 610 -15.63 9.17 -7.40
N PHE A 611 -16.46 10.08 -6.86
CA PHE A 611 -16.44 11.50 -7.19
C PHE A 611 -16.36 12.31 -5.89
N PRO A 612 -15.25 13.01 -5.61
CA PRO A 612 -15.11 13.84 -4.43
C PRO A 612 -16.33 14.73 -4.23
N ASN A 613 -16.89 14.75 -3.01
CA ASN A 613 -18.07 15.54 -2.61
C ASN A 613 -19.43 15.11 -3.20
N HIS A 614 -19.45 14.12 -4.11
CA HIS A 614 -20.68 13.75 -4.84
C HIS A 614 -20.98 12.25 -4.82
N PHE A 615 -19.95 11.39 -4.69
CA PHE A 615 -20.14 9.94 -4.72
C PHE A 615 -19.00 9.22 -4.01
N TYR A 616 -19.32 8.59 -2.88
CA TYR A 616 -18.38 7.83 -2.07
C TYR A 616 -18.68 6.33 -2.10
N LEU A 617 -17.65 5.53 -1.83
CA LEU A 617 -17.69 4.08 -1.96
C LEU A 617 -17.23 3.41 -0.66
N CYS A 618 -17.97 2.38 -0.25
CA CYS A 618 -17.52 1.44 0.77
C CYS A 618 -17.07 0.14 0.10
N TYR A 619 -15.75 -0.02 0.03
CA TYR A 619 -15.11 -1.27 -0.35
C TYR A 619 -15.06 -2.22 0.84
N THR A 620 -16.00 -3.16 0.88
CA THR A 620 -16.19 -4.06 2.04
C THR A 620 -14.99 -4.93 2.38
N LEU A 621 -14.06 -5.13 1.44
CA LEU A 621 -12.87 -5.95 1.63
C LEU A 621 -11.60 -5.14 1.98
N TYR A 622 -11.65 -3.80 1.95
CA TYR A 622 -10.51 -2.94 2.31
C TYR A 622 -10.05 -3.21 3.75
N SER A 623 -11.00 -3.36 4.66
CA SER A 623 -10.75 -3.69 6.06
C SER A 623 -10.17 -5.10 6.27
N GLN A 624 -10.05 -5.93 5.23
CA GLN A 624 -9.51 -7.27 5.32
C GLN A 624 -8.09 -7.35 4.75
N TYR A 625 -7.92 -7.06 3.46
CA TYR A 625 -6.63 -7.28 2.81
C TYR A 625 -5.60 -6.19 3.16
N PHE A 626 -5.98 -4.94 3.44
CA PHE A 626 -5.00 -3.93 3.81
C PHE A 626 -4.37 -4.21 5.18
N PRO A 627 -5.14 -4.49 6.26
CA PRO A 627 -4.55 -4.94 7.52
C PRO A 627 -3.68 -6.19 7.37
N MET A 628 -4.11 -7.14 6.54
CA MET A 628 -3.33 -8.35 6.25
C MET A 628 -1.99 -8.02 5.58
N MET A 629 -1.97 -7.11 4.59
CA MET A 629 -0.74 -6.62 3.96
C MET A 629 0.19 -5.96 4.98
N ALA A 630 -0.34 -5.00 5.76
CA ALA A 630 0.44 -4.23 6.72
C ALA A 630 1.09 -5.12 7.80
N LEU A 631 0.30 -6.03 8.39
CA LEU A 631 0.79 -6.99 9.39
C LEU A 631 1.80 -7.98 8.78
N GLY A 632 1.52 -8.50 7.58
CA GLY A 632 2.43 -9.40 6.87
C GLY A 632 3.80 -8.78 6.58
N ARG A 633 3.81 -7.54 6.07
CA ARG A 633 5.04 -6.75 5.82
C ARG A 633 5.83 -6.48 7.11
N THR A 634 5.15 -6.23 8.22
CA THR A 634 5.77 -6.07 9.54
C THR A 634 6.54 -7.33 9.96
N VAL A 635 5.89 -8.49 9.90
CA VAL A 635 6.49 -9.77 10.33
C VAL A 635 7.71 -10.11 9.47
N ARG A 636 7.63 -9.89 8.15
CA ARG A 636 8.76 -10.11 7.23
C ARG A 636 9.97 -9.26 7.55
N THR A 637 9.75 -8.00 7.91
CA THR A 637 10.81 -7.06 8.26
C THR A 637 11.39 -7.36 9.65
N SER A 638 10.59 -7.98 10.53
CA SER A 638 10.99 -8.40 11.88
C SER A 638 11.74 -9.75 11.91
N GLN A 639 11.69 -10.55 10.83
CA GLN A 639 12.37 -11.86 10.70
C GLN A 639 13.89 -11.78 10.47
N LYS A 640 14.56 -10.71 10.89
CA LYS A 640 16.02 -10.77 11.10
C LYS A 640 16.27 -11.69 12.31
N LEU A 641 16.63 -12.94 12.02
CA LEU A 641 16.89 -14.01 13.00
C LEU A 641 17.65 -13.47 14.22
N ILE A 642 17.07 -13.68 15.40
CA ILE A 642 17.79 -13.61 16.66
C ILE A 642 18.66 -14.88 16.72
N PRO A 643 20.00 -14.79 16.84
CA PRO A 643 20.84 -15.97 16.98
C PRO A 643 20.58 -16.66 18.34
N ASP A 644 20.06 -17.89 18.31
CA ASP A 644 19.89 -18.75 19.49
C ASP A 644 21.25 -19.34 19.93
N PHE A 645 22.10 -18.51 20.54
CA PHE A 645 23.45 -18.93 20.97
C PHE A 645 23.44 -20.10 21.96
N ASP A 646 22.37 -20.23 22.76
CA ASP A 646 22.21 -21.30 23.75
C ASP A 646 22.10 -22.71 23.13
N LEU A 647 21.90 -22.79 21.81
CA LEU A 647 21.77 -24.03 21.06
C LEU A 647 23.05 -24.41 20.30
N MET A 648 24.21 -23.86 20.66
CA MET A 648 25.51 -24.21 20.06
C MET A 648 26.54 -24.70 21.08
N ASP A 649 27.15 -25.87 20.81
CA ASP A 649 28.28 -26.44 21.57
C ASP A 649 29.46 -26.66 20.61
N ILE A 650 30.58 -25.95 20.81
CA ILE A 650 31.74 -25.94 19.91
C ILE A 650 33.03 -26.24 20.69
N GLY A 651 33.76 -27.28 20.26
CA GLY A 651 35.01 -27.75 20.85
C GLY A 651 36.27 -27.00 20.40
N ASN A 652 37.43 -27.46 20.87
CA ASN A 652 38.74 -26.86 20.62
C ASN A 652 39.23 -27.05 19.17
N ASP A 653 40.02 -26.13 18.63
CA ASP A 653 40.66 -26.23 17.30
C ASP A 653 39.68 -26.42 16.12
N VAL A 654 38.44 -25.95 16.25
CA VAL A 654 37.45 -25.97 15.17
C VAL A 654 37.72 -24.83 14.19
N VAL A 655 37.71 -25.14 12.89
CA VAL A 655 37.96 -24.16 11.82
C VAL A 655 36.68 -23.96 11.00
N PHE A 656 36.24 -22.71 10.86
CA PHE A 656 35.10 -22.34 10.04
C PHE A 656 35.53 -21.65 8.74
N GLY A 657 34.90 -22.04 7.64
CA GLY A 657 34.98 -21.35 6.36
C GLY A 657 34.16 -20.06 6.37
N THR A 658 34.57 -19.11 5.53
CA THR A 658 34.18 -17.70 5.46
C THR A 658 32.67 -17.44 5.29
N ARG A 659 31.87 -18.48 5.01
CA ARG A 659 30.41 -18.42 4.77
C ARG A 659 29.67 -19.69 5.21
N SER A 660 30.15 -20.36 6.25
CA SER A 660 29.41 -21.48 6.85
C SER A 660 28.16 -20.96 7.58
N CYS A 661 27.03 -21.66 7.43
CA CYS A 661 25.73 -21.27 7.99
C CYS A 661 25.26 -22.33 8.99
N LEU A 662 25.00 -21.92 10.23
CA LEU A 662 24.50 -22.75 11.31
C LEU A 662 23.04 -22.37 11.57
N VAL A 663 22.14 -23.34 11.47
CA VAL A 663 20.70 -23.13 11.62
C VAL A 663 20.22 -23.95 12.81
N THR A 664 19.81 -23.30 13.90
CA THR A 664 19.31 -23.93 15.13
C THR A 664 17.79 -24.05 15.16
N VAL A 665 17.08 -23.40 14.23
CA VAL A 665 15.62 -23.36 14.12
C VAL A 665 15.19 -23.49 12.66
N ASP A 666 14.19 -24.33 12.39
CA ASP A 666 13.46 -24.35 11.13
C ASP A 666 11.94 -24.34 11.38
N GLY A 667 11.12 -24.50 10.33
CA GLY A 667 9.66 -24.51 10.43
C GLY A 667 9.05 -25.71 11.17
N LEU A 668 9.87 -26.61 11.73
CA LEU A 668 9.44 -27.78 12.49
C LEU A 668 9.73 -27.60 13.99
N ASP A 669 11.01 -27.42 14.38
CA ASP A 669 11.43 -27.38 15.79
C ASP A 669 12.81 -26.69 15.99
N ARG A 670 13.16 -26.38 17.26
CA ARG A 670 14.47 -25.86 17.70
C ARG A 670 15.34 -26.97 18.29
N GLU A 671 16.58 -27.15 17.82
CA GLU A 671 17.47 -28.23 18.29
C GLU A 671 18.94 -27.77 18.35
N PRO A 672 19.73 -28.26 19.32
CA PRO A 672 21.14 -27.87 19.49
C PRO A 672 22.07 -28.45 18.41
N ILE A 673 23.15 -27.72 18.11
CA ILE A 673 24.24 -28.15 17.23
C ILE A 673 25.50 -28.37 18.08
N VAL A 674 26.13 -29.54 17.93
CA VAL A 674 27.36 -29.93 18.63
C VAL A 674 28.51 -30.11 17.63
N ILE A 675 29.65 -29.46 17.85
CA ILE A 675 30.85 -29.53 17.01
C ILE A 675 32.06 -29.92 17.86
N LYS A 676 32.62 -31.11 17.66
CA LYS A 676 33.73 -31.62 18.48
C LYS A 676 35.12 -31.12 18.02
N ASN A 677 36.12 -31.35 18.87
CA ASN A 677 37.47 -30.81 18.72
C ASN A 677 38.12 -31.12 17.35
N GLY A 678 38.85 -30.16 16.79
CA GLY A 678 39.63 -30.30 15.56
C GLY A 678 38.80 -30.42 14.29
N ALA A 679 37.48 -30.23 14.36
CA ALA A 679 36.60 -30.27 13.21
C ALA A 679 36.82 -29.08 12.27
N MET A 680 36.59 -29.27 10.97
CA MET A 680 36.72 -28.21 9.97
C MET A 680 35.45 -28.13 9.13
N LEU A 681 34.85 -26.95 9.08
CA LEU A 681 33.72 -26.62 8.22
C LEU A 681 34.19 -25.82 7.03
N GLY A 682 34.03 -26.36 5.82
CA GLY A 682 34.37 -25.68 4.58
C GLY A 682 33.44 -24.50 4.26
N ASP A 683 33.86 -23.66 3.31
CA ASP A 683 33.09 -22.50 2.85
C ASP A 683 31.70 -22.88 2.33
N ARG A 684 30.67 -22.10 2.65
CA ARG A 684 29.26 -22.34 2.22
C ARG A 684 28.69 -23.69 2.65
N SER A 685 29.22 -24.29 3.71
CA SER A 685 28.58 -25.44 4.35
C SER A 685 27.35 -25.00 5.15
N VAL A 686 26.32 -25.85 5.18
CA VAL A 686 25.08 -25.60 5.94
C VAL A 686 24.89 -26.72 6.95
N VAL A 687 24.75 -26.33 8.22
CA VAL A 687 24.51 -27.23 9.36
C VAL A 687 23.09 -26.99 9.86
N LEU A 688 22.24 -28.00 9.75
CA LEU A 688 20.84 -27.96 10.17
C LEU A 688 20.68 -28.31 11.66
N PRO A 689 19.48 -28.10 12.26
CA PRO A 689 19.29 -28.31 13.70
C PRO A 689 19.52 -29.77 14.15
N GLY A 690 19.98 -29.96 15.38
CA GLY A 690 20.15 -31.28 16.02
C GLY A 690 21.40 -32.06 15.60
N ILE A 691 22.36 -31.41 14.93
CA ILE A 691 23.51 -32.08 14.34
C ILE A 691 24.66 -32.25 15.34
N THR A 692 25.35 -33.39 15.27
CA THR A 692 26.62 -33.64 15.96
C THR A 692 27.75 -33.89 14.97
N ILE A 693 28.76 -33.00 14.96
CA ILE A 693 29.99 -33.09 14.16
C ILE A 693 31.10 -33.72 14.99
N GLY A 694 31.67 -34.81 14.50
CA GLY A 694 32.71 -35.60 15.17
C GLY A 694 34.10 -34.94 15.25
N THR A 695 34.94 -35.46 16.13
CA THR A 695 36.32 -34.99 16.36
C THR A 695 37.16 -35.14 15.09
N ARG A 696 37.91 -34.10 14.70
CA ARG A 696 38.74 -34.08 13.46
C ARG A 696 37.97 -34.35 12.17
N MET A 697 36.64 -34.21 12.19
CA MET A 697 35.79 -34.35 11.00
C MET A 697 36.03 -33.16 10.06
N MET A 698 36.04 -33.42 8.75
CA MET A 698 36.14 -32.38 7.73
C MET A 698 34.86 -32.35 6.89
N VAL A 699 34.20 -31.21 6.91
CA VAL A 699 33.09 -30.88 6.01
C VAL A 699 33.66 -30.08 4.84
N GLY A 700 33.51 -30.58 3.62
CA GLY A 700 33.94 -29.89 2.41
C GLY A 700 33.06 -28.69 2.08
N SER A 701 33.58 -27.79 1.24
CA SER A 701 32.85 -26.58 0.83
C SER A 701 31.55 -26.92 0.07
N GLY A 702 30.46 -26.23 0.40
CA GLY A 702 29.13 -26.45 -0.19
C GLY A 702 28.40 -27.70 0.29
N ALA A 703 28.85 -28.35 1.37
CA ALA A 703 28.18 -29.51 1.94
C ALA A 703 26.97 -29.12 2.80
N LEU A 704 25.90 -29.92 2.72
CA LEU A 704 24.69 -29.78 3.55
C LEU A 704 24.65 -30.96 4.53
N LEU A 705 24.73 -30.68 5.83
CA LEU A 705 24.56 -31.70 6.86
C LEU A 705 23.06 -31.82 7.21
N ARG A 706 22.54 -33.05 7.21
CA ARG A 706 21.13 -33.37 7.45
C ARG A 706 20.73 -33.11 8.91
N ARG A 707 19.51 -32.60 9.11
CA ARG A 707 18.87 -32.44 10.44
C ARG A 707 18.99 -33.73 11.25
N ASN A 708 19.28 -33.59 12.55
CA ASN A 708 19.51 -34.71 13.49
C ASN A 708 20.61 -35.69 13.02
N GLY A 709 21.53 -35.22 12.19
CA GLY A 709 22.64 -36.01 11.65
C GLY A 709 23.77 -36.16 12.67
N SER A 710 24.29 -37.38 12.82
CA SER A 710 25.47 -37.66 13.64
C SER A 710 26.63 -38.10 12.75
N TYR A 711 27.68 -37.29 12.70
CA TYR A 711 28.83 -37.48 11.83
C TYR A 711 30.03 -37.98 12.67
N PRO A 712 30.63 -39.13 12.32
CA PRO A 712 31.63 -39.77 13.14
C PRO A 712 32.98 -39.05 13.10
N ASP A 713 33.80 -39.30 14.12
CA ASP A 713 35.18 -38.80 14.22
C ASP A 713 36.03 -39.25 13.02
N ASP A 714 37.08 -38.48 12.69
CA ASP A 714 38.07 -38.77 11.64
C ASP A 714 37.47 -39.03 10.24
N SER A 715 36.34 -38.40 9.93
CA SER A 715 35.64 -38.59 8.67
C SER A 715 35.62 -37.34 7.80
N VAL A 716 35.53 -37.53 6.49
CA VAL A 716 35.47 -36.45 5.50
C VAL A 716 34.15 -36.55 4.75
N TRP A 717 33.37 -35.48 4.76
CA TRP A 717 32.04 -35.39 4.17
C TRP A 717 31.99 -34.20 3.22
N ASN A 718 31.45 -34.38 2.02
CA ASN A 718 31.42 -33.32 1.02
C ASN A 718 30.18 -33.41 0.12
N GLY A 719 29.85 -32.28 -0.51
CA GLY A 719 28.70 -32.14 -1.41
C GLY A 719 27.36 -32.37 -0.71
N SER A 720 26.31 -32.50 -1.51
CA SER A 720 24.97 -32.84 -1.04
C SER A 720 24.34 -33.83 -2.02
N LYS A 721 23.89 -34.98 -1.52
CA LYS A 721 23.18 -36.00 -2.31
C LYS A 721 22.05 -36.57 -1.46
N HIS A 722 20.82 -36.47 -1.97
CA HIS A 722 19.59 -36.88 -1.25
C HIS A 722 19.38 -36.18 0.11
N GLY A 723 19.81 -34.92 0.24
CA GLY A 723 19.56 -34.11 1.45
C GLY A 723 20.55 -34.35 2.60
N ASP A 724 21.70 -34.98 2.32
CA ASP A 724 22.78 -35.17 3.28
C ASP A 724 24.15 -35.10 2.56
N ALA A 725 25.21 -34.86 3.33
CA ALA A 725 26.57 -34.87 2.83
C ALA A 725 27.02 -36.31 2.50
N VAL A 726 27.95 -36.45 1.56
CA VAL A 726 28.45 -37.77 1.15
C VAL A 726 29.80 -38.02 1.83
N ARG A 727 29.91 -39.16 2.53
CA ARG A 727 31.17 -39.59 3.16
C ARG A 727 32.15 -40.14 2.11
N PHE A 728 33.41 -39.70 2.17
CA PHE A 728 34.50 -40.29 1.38
C PHE A 728 35.03 -41.60 2.00
N PRO A 729 35.44 -42.61 1.21
CA PRO A 729 36.03 -43.86 1.71
C PRO A 729 37.41 -43.62 2.38
N GLN A 730 37.64 -44.21 3.56
CA GLN A 730 38.96 -44.21 4.22
C GLN A 730 39.89 -45.27 3.59
N LEU A 731 41.11 -44.89 3.20
CA LEU A 731 42.16 -45.81 2.72
C LEU A 731 42.82 -46.54 3.91
N LYS A 732 42.76 -47.88 3.95
CA LYS A 732 43.46 -48.72 4.95
C LYS A 732 44.98 -48.74 4.69
N GLY A 733 45.80 -48.28 5.64
CA GLY A 733 47.26 -48.45 5.69
C GLY A 733 47.69 -49.47 6.77
N LYS A 734 48.78 -50.22 6.52
CA LYS A 734 49.29 -51.44 7.20
C LYS A 734 50.06 -51.24 8.54
N GLY A 735 49.89 -52.19 9.49
CA GLY A 735 50.85 -52.78 10.47
C GLY A 735 51.44 -51.88 11.59
N ASP A 736 51.73 -52.30 12.83
CA ASP A 736 51.86 -53.61 13.51
C ASP A 736 51.92 -53.42 15.06
N ASP A 737 51.80 -54.51 15.84
CA ASP A 737 51.69 -54.64 17.32
C ASP A 737 52.85 -54.10 18.21
N THR A 738 52.55 -53.62 19.44
CA THR A 738 53.21 -53.98 20.75
C THR A 738 52.69 -53.13 21.94
N ASN A 739 52.60 -53.75 23.14
CA ASN A 739 52.11 -53.23 24.43
C ASN A 739 52.93 -52.05 25.04
N ASP A 740 52.29 -51.03 25.63
CA ASP A 740 52.30 -50.63 27.08
C ASP A 740 51.47 -49.30 27.28
N PRO A 741 51.21 -48.75 28.50
CA PRO A 741 49.87 -48.30 28.88
C PRO A 741 49.76 -46.80 29.19
N GLY A 742 48.53 -46.28 29.28
CA GLY A 742 48.24 -45.01 29.96
C GLY A 742 48.21 -43.75 29.08
N ASN A 743 47.00 -43.43 28.62
CA ASN A 743 46.46 -42.07 28.45
C ASN A 743 47.44 -40.96 28.01
N GLU A 744 47.92 -40.99 26.76
CA GLU A 744 48.50 -39.83 26.08
C GLU A 744 47.46 -39.20 25.15
N GLU A 745 47.30 -37.88 25.25
CA GLU A 745 46.53 -37.04 24.33
C GLU A 745 46.89 -37.38 22.87
N ARG A 746 45.90 -37.82 22.09
CA ARG A 746 46.10 -38.20 20.69
C ARG A 746 46.41 -36.94 19.86
N ASP A 747 47.70 -36.76 19.55
CA ASP A 747 48.29 -35.70 18.73
C ASP A 747 47.51 -35.44 17.42
N THR A 748 47.00 -34.21 17.27
CA THR A 748 46.17 -33.76 16.14
C THR A 748 46.98 -33.11 15.01
N THR A 749 48.32 -33.06 15.10
CA THR A 749 49.16 -32.30 14.17
C THR A 749 49.37 -32.97 12.80
N ARG A 750 49.16 -32.20 11.71
CA ARG A 750 49.18 -32.65 10.29
C ARG A 750 50.51 -32.31 9.55
N PRO A 751 50.75 -32.77 8.30
CA PRO A 751 52.06 -32.71 7.61
C PRO A 751 52.72 -31.33 7.51
N PHE A 752 51.92 -30.26 7.45
CA PHE A 752 52.42 -28.88 7.48
C PHE A 752 53.10 -28.54 8.82
N GLY A 753 52.53 -29.00 9.94
CA GLY A 753 53.12 -28.84 11.27
C GLY A 753 54.39 -29.69 11.46
N ARG A 754 54.45 -30.87 10.85
CA ARG A 754 55.66 -31.74 10.88
C ARG A 754 56.83 -31.18 10.07
N ALA A 755 56.55 -30.47 8.98
CA ALA A 755 57.59 -29.83 8.16
C ALA A 755 58.13 -28.53 8.79
N LEU A 756 57.25 -27.74 9.41
CA LEU A 756 57.60 -26.40 9.91
C LEU A 756 58.09 -26.40 11.36
N TYR A 757 57.45 -27.16 12.26
CA TYR A 757 57.75 -27.13 13.70
C TYR A 757 58.72 -28.22 14.14
N LEU A 758 58.79 -29.34 13.41
CA LEU A 758 59.61 -30.51 13.78
C LEU A 758 60.84 -30.72 12.88
N GLY A 759 61.04 -29.89 11.85
CA GLY A 759 62.29 -29.81 11.07
C GLY A 759 62.61 -31.02 10.18
N LYS A 760 61.63 -31.86 9.81
CA LYS A 760 61.84 -33.14 9.12
C LYS A 760 61.74 -33.09 7.57
N ALA A 761 62.14 -31.98 6.94
CA ALA A 761 62.05 -31.83 5.47
C ALA A 761 63.34 -32.28 4.73
N ASN A 762 63.18 -32.84 3.53
CA ASN A 762 64.23 -33.50 2.74
C ASN A 762 65.10 -32.52 1.92
N TYR A 763 64.90 -31.21 2.09
CA TYR A 763 65.62 -30.14 1.40
C TYR A 763 65.90 -28.99 2.36
N HIS A 764 66.93 -28.19 2.09
CA HIS A 764 67.37 -27.14 3.01
C HIS A 764 66.40 -25.95 3.03
N VAL A 765 65.64 -25.83 4.11
CA VAL A 765 64.77 -24.69 4.40
C VAL A 765 65.59 -23.64 5.16
N ARG A 766 65.63 -22.39 4.66
CA ARG A 766 66.29 -21.29 5.39
C ARG A 766 65.60 -21.11 6.75
N GLY A 767 66.40 -20.98 7.82
CA GLY A 767 65.87 -20.80 9.17
C GLY A 767 65.01 -19.54 9.31
N GLN A 768 64.22 -19.47 10.40
CA GLN A 768 63.32 -18.35 10.66
C GLN A 768 64.03 -16.99 10.72
N GLY A 769 65.26 -16.91 11.25
CA GLY A 769 66.00 -15.65 11.41
C GLY A 769 66.19 -14.83 10.13
N PRO A 770 66.77 -15.39 9.04
CA PRO A 770 66.93 -14.67 7.77
C PRO A 770 65.62 -14.24 7.09
N ILE A 771 64.57 -15.06 7.22
CA ILE A 771 63.24 -14.77 6.66
C ILE A 771 62.54 -13.66 7.46
N ILE A 772 62.67 -13.71 8.80
CA ILE A 772 62.20 -12.69 9.72
C ILE A 772 62.97 -11.39 9.48
N GLY A 773 64.30 -11.42 9.28
CA GLY A 773 65.10 -10.22 9.05
C GLY A 773 64.71 -9.45 7.77
N TYR A 774 64.55 -10.16 6.65
CA TYR A 774 64.13 -9.55 5.38
C TYR A 774 62.68 -9.05 5.44
N SER A 775 61.77 -9.83 6.03
CA SER A 775 60.36 -9.45 6.14
C SER A 775 60.15 -8.31 7.14
N SER A 776 60.90 -8.28 8.25
CA SER A 776 60.81 -7.22 9.26
C SER A 776 61.32 -5.88 8.74
N PHE A 777 62.36 -5.88 7.89
CA PHE A 777 62.86 -4.65 7.27
C PHE A 777 61.86 -4.04 6.28
N MET A 778 61.27 -4.86 5.40
CA MET A 778 60.27 -4.39 4.44
C MET A 778 58.95 -3.98 5.12
N VAL A 779 58.53 -4.67 6.19
CA VAL A 779 57.38 -4.29 7.02
C VAL A 779 57.65 -3.00 7.79
N ALA A 780 58.83 -2.83 8.38
CA ALA A 780 59.18 -1.60 9.10
C ALA A 780 59.24 -0.36 8.18
N PHE A 781 59.84 -0.49 6.99
CA PHE A 781 59.91 0.60 6.02
C PHE A 781 58.51 1.02 5.51
N THR A 782 57.64 0.04 5.25
CA THR A 782 56.27 0.31 4.76
C THR A 782 55.35 0.80 5.88
N ALA A 783 55.50 0.30 7.11
CA ALA A 783 54.74 0.72 8.28
C ALA A 783 55.08 2.14 8.72
N VAL A 784 56.35 2.54 8.73
CA VAL A 784 56.74 3.90 9.14
C VAL A 784 56.24 4.96 8.16
N TYR A 785 56.23 4.67 6.84
CA TYR A 785 55.74 5.59 5.83
C TYR A 785 54.21 5.74 5.83
N SER A 786 53.47 4.67 6.16
CA SER A 786 51.99 4.65 6.16
C SER A 786 51.34 5.00 7.52
N MET A 787 52.12 5.05 8.62
CA MET A 787 51.58 5.27 9.97
C MET A 787 51.66 6.70 10.51
N VAL A 788 52.26 7.67 9.80
CA VAL A 788 52.35 9.06 10.32
C VAL A 788 50.96 9.70 10.51
N THR A 789 50.02 9.47 9.59
CA THR A 789 48.64 10.01 9.67
C THR A 789 47.74 9.24 10.65
N PRO A 790 47.73 7.89 10.66
CA PRO A 790 46.99 7.11 11.65
C PRO A 790 47.50 7.26 13.09
N LEU A 791 48.81 7.38 13.34
CA LEU A 791 49.35 7.54 14.70
C LEU A 791 48.95 8.88 15.34
N ALA A 792 48.87 9.95 14.56
CA ALA A 792 48.37 11.23 15.05
C ALA A 792 46.87 11.15 15.42
N ALA A 793 46.06 10.47 14.61
CA ALA A 793 44.65 10.22 14.90
C ALA A 793 44.46 9.28 16.11
N LEU A 794 45.28 8.24 16.23
CA LEU A 794 45.22 7.28 17.33
C LEU A 794 45.63 7.92 18.66
N LEU A 795 46.59 8.85 18.65
CA LEU A 795 46.98 9.62 19.85
C LEU A 795 45.85 10.54 20.32
N VAL A 796 45.17 11.22 19.39
CA VAL A 796 44.03 12.10 19.69
C VAL A 796 42.84 11.29 20.22
N LEU A 797 42.51 10.15 19.60
CA LEU A 797 41.42 9.27 20.04
C LEU A 797 41.72 8.61 21.39
N SER A 798 42.97 8.24 21.66
CA SER A 798 43.40 7.68 22.95
C SER A 798 43.33 8.72 24.08
N LEU A 799 43.71 9.98 23.81
CA LEU A 799 43.55 11.09 24.74
C LEU A 799 42.07 11.41 25.00
N GLN A 800 41.22 11.36 23.97
CA GLN A 800 39.76 11.52 24.10
C GLN A 800 39.10 10.39 24.91
N GLY A 801 39.69 9.19 24.96
CA GLY A 801 39.21 8.09 25.81
C GLY A 801 39.62 8.22 27.28
N ILE A 802 40.90 8.51 27.55
CA ILE A 802 41.48 8.43 28.90
C ILE A 802 41.15 9.67 29.75
N VAL A 803 41.18 10.87 29.16
CA VAL A 803 41.03 12.13 29.90
C VAL A 803 39.63 12.26 30.53
N PRO A 804 38.51 12.00 29.82
CA PRO A 804 37.17 12.07 30.41
C PRO A 804 36.96 11.08 31.57
N PHE A 805 37.49 9.85 31.47
CA PHE A 805 37.44 8.88 32.57
C PHE A 805 38.17 9.36 33.82
N GLY A 806 39.37 9.93 33.65
CA GLY A 806 40.13 10.49 34.76
C GLY A 806 39.37 11.62 35.47
N ILE A 807 38.73 12.51 34.71
CA ILE A 807 37.92 13.62 35.25
C ILE A 807 36.71 13.10 36.02
N VAL A 808 35.98 12.12 35.47
CA VAL A 808 34.78 11.55 36.13
C VAL A 808 35.15 10.82 37.43
N ILE A 809 36.22 10.02 37.44
CA ILE A 809 36.67 9.32 38.65
C ILE A 809 37.15 10.33 39.70
N ALA A 810 37.97 11.30 39.31
CA ALA A 810 38.49 12.31 40.24
C ALA A 810 37.37 13.16 40.86
N SER A 811 36.45 13.66 40.04
CA SER A 811 35.29 14.45 40.50
C SER A 811 34.39 13.66 41.44
N LYS A 812 34.14 12.37 41.17
CA LYS A 812 33.39 11.50 42.06
C LYS A 812 34.01 11.44 43.45
N TRP A 813 35.32 11.20 43.54
CA TRP A 813 36.00 11.10 44.83
C TRP A 813 36.14 12.44 45.55
N MET A 814 36.25 13.55 44.82
CA MET A 814 36.30 14.90 45.40
C MET A 814 34.94 15.38 45.92
N LEU A 815 33.86 15.15 45.17
CA LEU A 815 32.53 15.70 45.47
C LEU A 815 31.66 14.77 46.32
N LEU A 816 31.74 13.46 46.09
CA LEU A 816 30.83 12.47 46.68
C LEU A 816 31.50 11.52 47.68
N GLY A 817 32.81 11.29 47.56
CA GLY A 817 33.57 10.40 48.45
C GLY A 817 33.10 8.93 48.41
N GLN A 818 33.38 8.18 49.49
CA GLN A 818 32.87 6.81 49.65
C GLN A 818 31.50 6.84 50.35
N ARG A 819 30.45 6.39 49.67
CA ARG A 819 29.11 6.31 50.26
C ARG A 819 29.00 5.09 51.17
N ARG A 820 28.35 5.27 52.32
CA ARG A 820 28.03 4.20 53.28
C ARG A 820 26.53 3.93 53.26
N GLU A 821 26.13 2.71 53.60
CA GLU A 821 24.73 2.34 53.75
C GLU A 821 24.03 3.23 54.80
N GLY A 822 22.85 3.76 54.47
CA GLY A 822 22.10 4.65 55.35
C GLY A 822 21.09 5.54 54.61
N SER A 823 20.28 6.27 55.38
CA SER A 823 19.33 7.25 54.84
C SER A 823 20.03 8.59 54.57
N TYR A 824 19.84 9.12 53.37
CA TYR A 824 20.32 10.44 52.95
C TYR A 824 19.10 11.29 52.59
N PRO A 825 18.68 12.23 53.46
CA PRO A 825 17.56 13.10 53.17
C PRO A 825 17.86 13.90 51.90
N TYR A 826 16.89 13.96 50.99
CA TYR A 826 17.06 14.61 49.68
C TYR A 826 17.15 16.14 49.81
N ASP A 827 16.58 16.68 50.88
CA ASP A 827 16.32 18.09 51.16
C ASP A 827 17.19 18.68 52.29
N ASP A 828 17.78 17.86 53.17
CA ASP A 828 18.51 18.34 54.37
C ASP A 828 20.05 18.31 54.22
N ARG A 829 20.59 17.84 53.08
CA ARG A 829 22.04 17.80 52.82
C ARG A 829 22.38 18.25 51.41
N SER A 830 23.58 18.78 51.20
CA SER A 830 24.19 19.11 49.88
C SER A 830 24.31 17.91 48.90
N TYR A 831 23.74 16.77 49.28
CA TYR A 831 23.68 15.54 48.51
C TYR A 831 23.04 15.72 47.13
N CYS A 832 21.87 16.38 47.04
CA CYS A 832 21.21 16.59 45.75
C CYS A 832 22.06 17.47 44.82
N GLN A 833 22.67 18.53 45.35
CA GLN A 833 23.53 19.45 44.61
C GLN A 833 24.80 18.75 44.09
N HIS A 834 25.53 18.05 44.96
CA HIS A 834 26.73 17.33 44.54
C HIS A 834 26.41 16.18 43.56
N TRP A 835 25.24 15.54 43.68
CA TRP A 835 24.80 14.52 42.75
C TRP A 835 24.44 15.08 41.37
N GLN A 836 23.76 16.24 41.30
CA GLN A 836 23.46 16.89 40.02
C GLN A 836 24.73 17.38 39.31
N ILE A 837 25.71 17.90 40.07
CA ILE A 837 27.02 18.29 39.52
C ILE A 837 27.72 17.06 38.94
N GLN A 838 27.73 15.93 39.67
CA GLN A 838 28.32 14.69 39.17
C GLN A 838 27.63 14.22 37.87
N ARG A 839 26.29 14.21 37.82
CA ARG A 839 25.54 13.82 36.62
C ARG A 839 25.90 14.70 35.41
N THR A 840 26.14 15.99 35.64
CA THR A 840 26.54 16.91 34.56
C THR A 840 27.94 16.60 34.03
N ILE A 841 28.87 16.24 34.92
CA ILE A 841 30.23 15.83 34.54
C ILE A 841 30.21 14.47 33.81
N ASP A 842 29.30 13.58 34.20
CA ASP A 842 29.11 12.26 33.59
C ASP A 842 28.71 12.33 32.09
N ILE A 843 28.16 13.47 31.63
CA ILE A 843 27.87 13.72 30.19
C ILE A 843 29.15 13.60 29.34
N LEU A 844 30.32 13.95 29.88
CA LEU A 844 31.60 13.86 29.17
C LEU A 844 31.89 12.44 28.69
N ILE A 845 31.50 11.43 29.46
CA ILE A 845 31.67 10.01 29.09
C ILE A 845 30.44 9.44 28.36
N GLU A 846 29.27 10.09 28.42
CA GLU A 846 28.05 9.65 27.72
C GLU A 846 28.00 10.13 26.27
N ASN A 847 28.48 11.34 25.95
CA ASN A 847 28.39 11.93 24.61
C ASN A 847 29.72 11.94 23.82
N SER A 848 30.73 11.21 24.28
CA SER A 848 31.99 11.04 23.53
C SER A 848 31.80 10.15 22.29
N PHE A 849 32.69 10.28 21.29
CA PHE A 849 32.68 9.53 20.03
C PHE A 849 31.39 9.68 19.19
N GLY A 850 30.90 10.91 19.01
CA GLY A 850 29.76 11.16 18.12
C GLY A 850 28.40 10.70 18.66
N GLY A 851 28.26 10.58 19.99
CA GLY A 851 27.00 10.22 20.66
C GLY A 851 26.92 8.77 21.14
N THR A 852 27.90 7.92 20.83
CA THR A 852 27.92 6.50 21.26
C THR A 852 28.28 6.34 22.75
N GLY A 853 29.07 7.26 23.30
CA GLY A 853 29.49 7.24 24.70
C GLY A 853 30.57 6.21 25.02
N ILE A 854 31.53 6.57 25.87
CA ILE A 854 32.67 5.72 26.20
C ILE A 854 32.24 4.48 27.00
N ARG A 855 31.19 4.59 27.82
CA ARG A 855 30.64 3.45 28.57
C ARG A 855 30.12 2.35 27.64
N SER A 856 29.46 2.72 26.55
CA SER A 856 28.98 1.79 25.52
C SER A 856 30.11 1.06 24.82
N LEU A 857 31.27 1.70 24.67
CA LEU A 857 32.42 1.08 24.02
C LEU A 857 33.15 0.09 24.95
N LEU A 858 32.93 0.19 26.26
CA LEU A 858 33.54 -0.70 27.26
C LEU A 858 32.61 -1.82 27.74
N THR A 859 31.33 -1.84 27.34
CA THR A 859 30.38 -2.91 27.71
C THR A 859 30.90 -4.28 27.31
N GLY A 860 30.72 -5.28 28.16
CA GLY A 860 31.24 -6.63 27.94
C GLY A 860 32.74 -6.80 28.09
N THR A 861 33.49 -5.72 28.36
CA THR A 861 34.95 -5.79 28.57
C THR A 861 35.33 -5.75 30.06
N ALA A 862 36.52 -6.25 30.38
CA ALA A 862 37.09 -6.14 31.72
C ALA A 862 37.31 -4.67 32.16
N TYR A 863 37.44 -3.74 31.20
CA TYR A 863 37.69 -2.32 31.47
C TYR A 863 36.49 -1.62 32.12
N LEU A 864 35.26 -2.02 31.79
CA LEU A 864 34.07 -1.48 32.47
C LEU A 864 34.04 -1.88 33.95
N SER A 865 34.43 -3.12 34.24
CA SER A 865 34.61 -3.59 35.62
C SER A 865 35.72 -2.83 36.35
N TRP A 866 36.82 -2.48 35.67
CA TRP A 866 37.88 -1.64 36.26
C TRP A 866 37.39 -0.22 36.53
N PHE A 867 36.64 0.38 35.60
CA PHE A 867 36.04 1.70 35.77
C PHE A 867 35.11 1.72 36.99
N TYR A 868 34.23 0.73 37.13
CA TYR A 868 33.33 0.68 38.29
C TYR A 868 34.04 0.39 39.61
N ARG A 869 35.12 -0.41 39.62
CA ARG A 869 35.98 -0.51 40.80
C ARG A 869 36.62 0.83 41.16
N ALA A 870 37.11 1.58 40.16
CA ALA A 870 37.67 2.90 40.38
C ALA A 870 36.61 3.91 40.87
N MET A 871 35.34 3.74 40.49
CA MET A 871 34.22 4.49 41.04
C MET A 871 33.81 4.04 42.46
N GLY A 872 34.39 2.95 43.00
CA GLY A 872 34.18 2.50 44.37
C GLY A 872 33.34 1.23 44.53
N ALA A 873 32.96 0.58 43.42
CA ALA A 873 32.26 -0.71 43.46
C ALA A 873 33.21 -1.86 43.84
N THR A 874 32.70 -2.88 44.53
CA THR A 874 33.49 -4.08 44.86
C THR A 874 33.16 -5.19 43.88
N ILE A 875 33.92 -5.30 42.78
CA ILE A 875 33.71 -6.27 41.70
C ILE A 875 34.84 -7.30 41.69
N GLY A 876 34.51 -8.60 41.67
CA GLY A 876 35.50 -9.70 41.62
C GLY A 876 36.30 -9.74 40.32
N ALA A 877 37.40 -10.50 40.26
CA ALA A 877 38.21 -10.67 39.03
C ALA A 877 37.38 -11.29 37.88
N ASP A 878 37.77 -11.03 36.64
CA ASP A 878 37.19 -11.60 35.41
C ASP A 878 35.66 -11.43 35.21
N CYS A 879 35.08 -10.41 35.84
CA CYS A 879 33.69 -10.04 35.60
C CYS A 879 33.56 -9.25 34.29
N ALA A 880 32.75 -9.74 33.35
CA ALA A 880 32.28 -8.98 32.19
C ALA A 880 30.88 -8.43 32.50
N LEU A 881 30.77 -7.11 32.68
CA LEU A 881 29.49 -6.46 32.95
C LEU A 881 28.81 -6.07 31.63
N ASN A 882 27.54 -6.43 31.50
CA ASN A 882 26.65 -6.02 30.41
C ASN A 882 27.15 -6.39 28.99
N ALA A 883 27.50 -7.67 28.77
CA ALA A 883 28.10 -8.11 27.51
C ALA A 883 27.15 -8.05 26.28
N ASN A 884 25.83 -8.03 26.49
CA ASN A 884 24.80 -8.01 25.44
C ASN A 884 23.66 -7.00 25.70
N GLY A 885 23.80 -6.05 26.63
CA GLY A 885 22.73 -5.14 27.02
C GLY A 885 23.01 -3.67 26.72
N ASP A 886 21.94 -2.88 26.55
CA ASP A 886 22.00 -1.43 26.36
C ASP A 886 22.70 -0.77 27.58
N PRO A 887 23.77 0.03 27.37
CA PRO A 887 24.48 0.73 28.44
C PRO A 887 23.61 1.77 29.17
N HIS A 888 22.42 2.12 28.69
CA HIS A 888 21.56 3.11 29.37
C HIS A 888 20.84 2.57 30.60
N ILE A 889 20.86 1.26 30.85
CA ILE A 889 20.37 0.70 32.11
C ILE A 889 21.49 0.78 33.16
N PHE A 890 21.63 1.93 33.83
CA PHE A 890 22.43 1.99 35.06
C PHE A 890 21.62 2.31 36.31
N LEU A 891 21.61 1.28 37.17
CA LEU A 891 21.67 1.32 38.62
C LEU A 891 22.05 2.71 39.16
N THR A 892 21.13 3.32 39.90
CA THR A 892 21.22 4.71 40.40
C THR A 892 22.36 4.98 41.40
N LYS A 893 23.06 3.94 41.90
CA LYS A 893 24.20 4.06 42.84
C LYS A 893 25.21 2.93 42.65
N LEU A 894 26.30 3.20 41.93
CA LEU A 894 27.37 2.23 41.62
C LEU A 894 28.18 1.77 42.84
N ASP A 895 28.25 2.58 43.90
CA ASP A 895 29.06 2.33 45.11
C ASP A 895 28.56 1.17 46.00
N LEU A 896 27.36 0.63 45.76
CA LEU A 896 26.68 -0.35 46.64
C LEU A 896 26.52 -1.75 46.02
N VAL A 897 27.16 -2.02 44.90
CA VAL A 897 27.05 -3.33 44.23
C VAL A 897 27.88 -4.36 44.99
N THR A 898 27.23 -5.26 45.73
CA THR A 898 27.86 -6.40 46.40
C THR A 898 27.13 -7.70 46.02
N ARG A 899 27.84 -8.59 45.30
CA ARG A 899 27.51 -9.99 44.94
C ARG A 899 26.22 -10.27 44.15
N TRP A 900 26.35 -10.40 42.83
CA TRP A 900 25.59 -11.38 42.02
C TRP A 900 26.53 -11.97 40.95
N ALA A 901 27.26 -13.01 41.34
CA ALA A 901 27.95 -13.95 40.46
C ALA A 901 28.27 -15.20 41.31
N ILE A 902 27.34 -16.16 41.26
CA ILE A 902 27.40 -17.62 41.49
C ILE A 902 25.94 -18.02 41.78
N GLY A 903 25.33 -18.72 40.82
CA GLY A 903 23.93 -19.12 40.76
C GLY A 903 23.58 -19.35 39.30
#